data_AF-A0A5P8E9G2-F1
#
_entry.id   AF-A0A5P8E9G2-F1
#
_cell.length_a   1.000
_cell.length_b   1.000
_cell.length_c   1.000
_cell.angle_alpha   90.00
_cell.angle_beta   90.00
_cell.angle_gamma   90.00
#
_symmetry.space_group_name_H-M   'P 1'
#
loop_
_entity.id
_entity.type
_entity.pdbx_description
1 polymer ?
#
loop_
_entity_poly.entity_id
_entity_poly.type
_entity_poly.pdbx_seq_one_letter_code
_entity_poly.pdbx_strand_id
1 'polypeptide(L)'
;MKSDKQQANAASAFAKRWEDRGYEKGDSQVFWTELLTEVYGIENPSTFIRYEEQVKVDKTNFIDGYIASTRVMIEQKSLGKDLRKGIVQSDGSILNPFQQAKRYISGLPLSMHPRWVVTCNFEEFLVYDMEQPNGEPESILLKDLGKEYYRLQFLVNQQSEHLTKEMQVSMQAGEIVGHIYDALLAQYDDNSPEALRWLNILCVRIVFCLYAEDAGVFAHDQFHDYLVGYEAKDMRSALIRLFEVLNTPEENRSRYLMDDLKAFPYTNGGLFAEEIEIPQFTDDLRQTLLQHASLDFDWSEISPTIFGAVFESTLNPETRRSGGMHYTSIENIHKVIDPLFLNDLRQELDEILEEKIERQRNKRLDAYQTKLASLTFLDPACGSGNFLTETYLSLRRLENEAIRERYHGQSFLALDGVSPIKVNINQFYGIEINDFAVTVATTALWISEAQMLAETERIINHDIDFLPLKSYTNIVEGNALRTDWESVVPKEKLNYIIGNPPFVGYSLQSKAQKEDILSVFVDEKGKPFKTAGKIDFVAGWYYKSAQLMKGTDIRAALVSTNSITQGEQVAAIWKPLKELFGIHIDFAYRTFRWDSEASQMAHVHCVIVGFSCSNDKRTKIIYDGERIIKANNINAYLIDAPDIFIRSVNLSLCKMPKMLSGNRPTDGGHLILSKNEKDELLEKEPQATPFVKQFMMGYEFINNVERFCLWLVDANPSDLRRCPLLMRRVQLCKESREMSPDKGRQKLAETPTLFRETLNPERFIAIPKVTSERRRYIPMGYLGKNVIAGDKLFIIPNASLYLFGVLTSNVHMAWMRAVCGRLKSDYSYSINIVYNNYPWPEVSEEQRAKIAQTAQGILDARALYPDSSLADLYDELTMPAELRKAHQANDRAVMQAYGFDVKTMTESQCVAELFKMYQRLTVDS
;
A
#
# COMPACT_ATOMS: atom_id res chain seq x y z
N MET A 1 3.44 -25.19 20.51
CA MET A 1 4.32 -24.30 21.31
C MET A 1 4.19 -24.63 22.79
N LYS A 2 5.26 -24.41 23.58
CA LYS A 2 5.20 -24.53 25.05
C LYS A 2 4.36 -23.38 25.62
N SER A 3 3.60 -23.61 26.69
CA SER A 3 2.94 -22.52 27.42
C SER A 3 3.97 -21.64 28.13
N ASP A 4 3.64 -20.39 28.44
CA ASP A 4 4.54 -19.46 29.14
C ASP A 4 5.13 -20.06 30.43
N LYS A 5 4.31 -20.78 31.19
CA LYS A 5 4.76 -21.48 32.40
C LYS A 5 5.72 -22.63 32.09
N GLN A 6 5.48 -23.38 31.01
CA GLN A 6 6.39 -24.45 30.58
C GLN A 6 7.72 -23.88 30.07
N GLN A 7 7.67 -22.76 29.36
CA GLN A 7 8.84 -22.10 28.80
C GLN A 7 9.68 -21.43 29.89
N ALA A 8 9.07 -20.73 30.85
CA ALA A 8 9.73 -20.18 32.04
C ALA A 8 10.43 -21.29 32.88
N ASN A 9 9.76 -22.42 33.06
CA ASN A 9 10.34 -23.58 33.76
C ASN A 9 11.51 -24.18 32.99
N ALA A 10 11.39 -24.32 31.67
CA ALA A 10 12.45 -24.82 30.82
C ALA A 10 13.65 -23.87 30.78
N ALA A 11 13.42 -22.55 30.71
CA ALA A 11 14.44 -21.52 30.81
C ALA A 11 15.17 -21.56 32.17
N SER A 12 14.44 -21.75 33.26
CA SER A 12 15.02 -21.90 34.60
C SER A 12 15.88 -23.18 34.71
N ALA A 13 15.43 -24.28 34.12
CA ALA A 13 16.17 -25.53 34.09
C ALA A 13 17.43 -25.42 33.21
N PHE A 14 17.32 -24.78 32.05
CA PHE A 14 18.43 -24.48 31.16
C PHE A 14 19.49 -23.62 31.86
N ALA A 15 19.09 -22.49 32.46
CA ALA A 15 19.99 -21.60 33.18
C ALA A 15 20.79 -22.33 34.27
N LYS A 16 20.12 -23.19 35.04
CA LYS A 16 20.76 -23.98 36.10
C LYS A 16 21.77 -25.02 35.57
N ARG A 17 21.54 -25.60 34.39
CA ARG A 17 22.50 -26.55 33.79
C ARG A 17 23.77 -25.87 33.30
N TRP A 18 23.67 -24.58 32.95
CA TRP A 18 24.74 -23.82 32.33
C TRP A 18 25.45 -22.83 33.28
N GLU A 19 25.02 -22.75 34.54
CA GLU A 19 25.49 -21.79 35.57
C GLU A 19 27.02 -21.74 35.75
N ASP A 20 27.74 -22.83 35.49
CA ASP A 20 29.22 -22.92 35.62
C ASP A 20 29.89 -23.59 34.38
N ARG A 21 29.22 -23.61 33.23
CA ARG A 21 29.70 -24.30 32.01
C ARG A 21 29.78 -23.31 30.86
N GLY A 22 30.91 -23.27 30.14
CA GLY A 22 31.03 -22.37 28.99
C GLY A 22 32.40 -22.35 28.33
N TYR A 23 32.80 -23.46 27.72
CA TYR A 23 33.99 -23.52 26.86
C TYR A 23 33.64 -23.24 25.39
N GLU A 24 34.06 -22.09 24.86
CA GLU A 24 33.67 -21.58 23.52
C GLU A 24 33.85 -22.59 22.38
N LYS A 25 34.91 -23.39 22.34
CA LYS A 25 35.10 -24.33 21.22
C LYS A 25 34.32 -25.64 21.36
N GLY A 26 33.92 -26.02 22.57
CA GLY A 26 33.29 -27.32 22.83
C GLY A 26 31.80 -27.22 23.15
N ASP A 27 31.36 -26.11 23.73
CA ASP A 27 30.04 -25.98 24.34
C ASP A 27 29.09 -25.06 23.56
N SER A 28 29.59 -24.20 22.67
CA SER A 28 28.77 -23.16 22.01
C SER A 28 27.62 -23.73 21.20
N GLN A 29 27.89 -24.70 20.33
CA GLN A 29 26.85 -25.33 19.52
C GLN A 29 25.81 -26.04 20.40
N VAL A 30 26.27 -26.72 21.46
CA VAL A 30 25.39 -27.43 22.39
C VAL A 30 24.51 -26.44 23.17
N PHE A 31 25.08 -25.33 23.64
CA PHE A 31 24.38 -24.28 24.37
C PHE A 31 23.23 -23.67 23.58
N TRP A 32 23.52 -23.23 22.35
CA TRP A 32 22.52 -22.60 21.49
C TRP A 32 21.48 -23.61 20.99
N THR A 33 21.89 -24.84 20.69
CA THR A 33 20.97 -25.91 20.30
C THR A 33 20.03 -26.30 21.45
N GLU A 34 20.54 -26.47 22.67
CA GLU A 34 19.71 -26.71 23.86
C GLU A 34 18.80 -25.52 24.17
N LEU A 35 19.27 -24.28 24.03
CA LEU A 35 18.44 -23.09 24.24
C LEU A 35 17.26 -23.06 23.27
N LEU A 36 17.52 -23.25 21.97
CA LEU A 36 16.49 -23.21 20.93
C LEU A 36 15.51 -24.38 21.04
N THR A 37 15.99 -25.59 21.36
CA THR A 37 15.12 -26.78 21.48
C THR A 37 14.37 -26.81 22.80
N GLU A 38 15.08 -26.66 23.91
CA GLU A 38 14.52 -26.88 25.24
C GLU A 38 13.80 -25.66 25.79
N VAL A 39 14.23 -24.44 25.46
CA VAL A 39 13.52 -23.23 25.90
C VAL A 39 12.51 -22.83 24.82
N TYR A 40 12.96 -22.64 23.58
CA TYR A 40 12.11 -22.07 22.53
C TYR A 40 11.34 -23.08 21.67
N GLY A 41 11.51 -24.39 21.90
CA GLY A 41 10.70 -25.42 21.26
C GLY A 41 10.95 -25.65 19.77
N ILE A 42 12.13 -25.29 19.26
CA ILE A 42 12.54 -25.58 17.88
C ILE A 42 12.77 -27.09 17.72
N GLU A 43 11.99 -27.74 16.87
CA GLU A 43 12.07 -29.21 16.66
C GLU A 43 13.35 -29.62 15.91
N ASN A 44 13.78 -28.83 14.93
CA ASN A 44 14.90 -29.13 14.05
C ASN A 44 15.99 -28.03 14.12
N PRO A 45 16.81 -27.99 15.20
CA PRO A 45 17.81 -26.95 15.39
C PRO A 45 18.91 -26.97 14.31
N SER A 46 19.21 -28.14 13.73
CA SER A 46 20.25 -28.32 12.71
C SER A 46 19.96 -27.63 11.37
N THR A 47 18.69 -27.36 11.07
CA THR A 47 18.26 -26.59 9.90
C THR A 47 17.94 -25.13 10.24
N PHE A 48 17.67 -24.85 11.52
CA PHE A 48 17.26 -23.54 12.01
C PHE A 48 18.42 -22.58 12.27
N ILE A 49 19.48 -23.05 12.92
CA ILE A 49 20.71 -22.27 13.19
C ILE A 49 21.89 -22.89 12.44
N ARG A 50 22.68 -22.04 11.79
CA ARG A 50 23.92 -22.43 11.10
C ARG A 50 25.11 -21.98 11.92
N TYR A 51 26.05 -22.88 12.17
CA TYR A 51 27.27 -22.60 12.91
C TYR A 51 28.47 -22.57 11.96
N GLU A 52 29.50 -21.81 12.31
CA GLU A 52 30.77 -21.72 11.57
C GLU A 52 30.57 -21.33 10.09
N GLU A 53 29.70 -20.35 9.84
CA GLU A 53 29.44 -19.81 8.49
C GLU A 53 30.63 -18.98 8.00
N GLN A 54 31.13 -19.27 6.80
CA GLN A 54 32.32 -18.62 6.25
C GLN A 54 32.02 -17.21 5.74
N VAL A 55 32.77 -16.23 6.22
CA VAL A 55 32.71 -14.84 5.74
C VAL A 55 34.06 -14.38 5.22
N LYS A 56 34.05 -13.78 4.02
CA LYS A 56 35.23 -13.17 3.40
C LYS A 56 35.17 -11.67 3.56
N VAL A 57 35.95 -11.14 4.50
CA VAL A 57 36.23 -9.70 4.60
C VAL A 57 37.61 -9.44 3.99
N ASP A 58 38.68 -9.84 4.70
CA ASP A 58 40.08 -9.79 4.22
C ASP A 58 40.71 -11.20 4.14
N LYS A 59 40.39 -12.05 5.13
CA LYS A 59 40.67 -13.49 5.20
C LYS A 59 39.37 -14.23 5.51
N THR A 60 39.34 -15.55 5.32
CA THR A 60 38.19 -16.38 5.73
C THR A 60 38.07 -16.36 7.25
N ASN A 61 36.99 -15.78 7.75
CA ASN A 61 36.57 -15.84 9.16
C ASN A 61 35.27 -16.66 9.26
N PHE A 62 34.89 -17.00 10.49
CA PHE A 62 33.72 -17.82 10.77
C PHE A 62 32.79 -17.07 11.72
N ILE A 63 31.49 -17.08 11.43
CA ILE A 63 30.44 -16.61 12.34
C ILE A 63 30.10 -17.77 13.27
N ASP A 64 30.06 -17.52 14.58
CA ASP A 64 29.77 -18.57 15.57
C ASP A 64 28.37 -19.15 15.38
N GLY A 65 27.34 -18.32 15.18
CA GLY A 65 26.00 -18.78 14.83
C GLY A 65 25.20 -17.77 14.00
N TYR A 66 24.36 -18.25 13.09
CA TYR A 66 23.48 -17.42 12.28
C TYR A 66 22.09 -18.07 12.13
N ILE A 67 21.04 -17.33 12.48
CA ILE A 67 19.64 -17.72 12.32
C ILE A 67 19.04 -16.89 11.19
N ALA A 68 18.84 -17.53 10.04
CA ALA A 68 18.45 -16.83 8.82
C ALA A 68 17.01 -16.29 8.86
N SER A 69 16.09 -17.04 9.47
CA SER A 69 14.65 -16.73 9.53
C SER A 69 14.37 -15.43 10.30
N THR A 70 15.08 -15.20 11.39
CA THR A 70 14.94 -14.01 12.26
C THR A 70 16.04 -12.98 12.07
N ARG A 71 16.94 -13.20 11.09
CA ARG A 71 18.12 -12.36 10.79
C ARG A 71 18.95 -12.05 12.04
N VAL A 72 19.27 -13.08 12.82
CA VAL A 72 20.09 -12.97 14.04
C VAL A 72 21.48 -13.51 13.79
N MET A 73 22.51 -12.70 14.11
CA MET A 73 23.90 -13.13 14.13
C MET A 73 24.37 -13.28 15.58
N ILE A 74 25.06 -14.38 15.87
CA ILE A 74 25.57 -14.72 17.19
C ILE A 74 27.09 -14.71 17.18
N GLU A 75 27.68 -14.04 18.17
CA GLU A 75 29.11 -14.07 18.49
C GLU A 75 29.29 -14.60 19.91
N GLN A 76 29.94 -15.74 20.06
CA GLN A 76 30.08 -16.47 21.32
C GLN A 76 31.49 -16.29 21.90
N LYS A 77 31.59 -16.23 23.23
CA LYS A 77 32.85 -16.19 23.96
C LYS A 77 32.84 -17.16 25.14
N SER A 78 34.02 -17.53 25.61
CA SER A 78 34.18 -18.39 26.79
C SER A 78 33.67 -17.71 28.07
N LEU A 79 33.22 -18.51 29.04
CA LEU A 79 32.80 -18.04 30.37
C LEU A 79 33.90 -17.21 31.05
N GLY A 80 33.50 -16.13 31.74
CA GLY A 80 34.41 -15.18 32.39
C GLY A 80 35.08 -14.17 31.45
N LYS A 81 34.73 -14.15 30.16
CA LYS A 81 35.13 -13.08 29.22
C LYS A 81 34.14 -11.93 29.25
N ASP A 82 34.66 -10.71 29.36
CA ASP A 82 33.88 -9.49 29.33
C ASP A 82 33.48 -9.14 27.88
N LEU A 83 32.17 -9.14 27.60
CA LEU A 83 31.61 -8.91 26.26
C LEU A 83 31.74 -7.46 25.76
N ARG A 84 32.08 -6.51 26.63
CA ARG A 84 32.25 -5.09 26.27
C ARG A 84 33.72 -4.72 26.03
N LYS A 85 34.66 -5.54 26.54
CA LYS A 85 36.10 -5.29 26.38
C LYS A 85 36.63 -5.76 25.03
N GLY A 86 37.56 -4.98 24.48
CA GLY A 86 38.29 -5.34 23.28
C GLY A 86 39.24 -6.50 23.51
N ILE A 87 39.28 -7.43 22.56
CA ILE A 87 40.17 -8.60 22.54
C ILE A 87 41.05 -8.48 21.30
N VAL A 88 42.32 -8.89 21.43
CA VAL A 88 43.27 -8.93 20.31
C VAL A 88 42.85 -10.02 19.33
N GLN A 89 42.58 -9.61 18.10
CA GLN A 89 42.20 -10.45 16.98
C GLN A 89 43.44 -11.03 16.27
N SER A 90 43.22 -12.02 15.41
CA SER A 90 44.30 -12.71 14.67
C SER A 90 45.11 -11.80 13.73
N ASP A 91 44.56 -10.63 13.39
CA ASP A 91 45.21 -9.59 12.58
C ASP A 91 45.85 -8.45 13.41
N GLY A 92 45.84 -8.58 14.74
CA GLY A 92 46.39 -7.60 15.67
C GLY A 92 45.45 -6.44 16.03
N SER A 93 44.25 -6.36 15.44
CA SER A 93 43.24 -5.39 15.85
C SER A 93 42.66 -5.72 17.23
N ILE A 94 42.24 -4.70 17.98
CA ILE A 94 41.57 -4.89 19.29
C ILE A 94 40.09 -4.55 19.09
N LEU A 95 39.24 -5.59 19.04
CA LEU A 95 37.80 -5.45 18.83
C LEU A 95 37.05 -6.16 19.95
N ASN A 96 35.98 -5.56 20.45
CA ASN A 96 35.04 -6.30 21.28
C ASN A 96 34.16 -7.22 20.40
N PRO A 97 33.48 -8.23 20.98
CA PRO A 97 32.63 -9.17 20.24
C PRO A 97 31.61 -8.50 19.29
N PHE A 98 31.00 -7.39 19.68
CA PHE A 98 30.05 -6.68 18.82
C PHE A 98 30.73 -6.01 17.61
N GLN A 99 31.89 -5.38 17.82
CA GLN A 99 32.69 -4.80 16.76
C GLN A 99 33.23 -5.87 15.79
N GLN A 100 33.53 -7.06 16.31
CA GLN A 100 33.91 -8.23 15.51
C GLN A 100 32.74 -8.69 14.62
N ALA A 101 31.53 -8.84 15.18
CA ALA A 101 30.33 -9.15 14.40
C ALA A 101 30.05 -8.10 13.32
N LYS A 102 30.13 -6.80 13.63
CA LYS A 102 30.01 -5.71 12.64
C LYS A 102 30.98 -5.82 11.48
N ARG A 103 32.20 -6.27 11.75
CA ARG A 103 33.20 -6.51 10.70
C ARG A 103 32.75 -7.65 9.79
N TYR A 104 32.21 -8.75 10.33
CA TYR A 104 31.66 -9.83 9.50
C TYR A 104 30.50 -9.36 8.65
N ILE A 105 29.59 -8.54 9.19
CA ILE A 105 28.45 -7.98 8.44
C ILE A 105 28.90 -7.22 7.19
N SER A 106 30.02 -6.49 7.26
CA SER A 106 30.55 -5.76 6.09
C SER A 106 30.98 -6.67 4.92
N GLY A 107 31.27 -7.95 5.19
CA GLY A 107 31.61 -8.96 4.18
C GLY A 107 30.41 -9.78 3.69
N LEU A 108 29.20 -9.55 4.22
CA LEU A 108 27.99 -10.26 3.83
C LEU A 108 27.18 -9.51 2.77
N PRO A 109 26.46 -10.21 1.87
CA PRO A 109 25.43 -9.59 1.02
C PRO A 109 24.36 -8.91 1.86
N LEU A 110 23.78 -7.81 1.36
CA LEU A 110 22.70 -7.05 2.04
C LEU A 110 21.51 -7.94 2.46
N SER A 111 21.20 -8.97 1.69
CA SER A 111 20.12 -9.93 2.01
C SER A 111 20.39 -10.78 3.25
N MET A 112 21.64 -10.84 3.71
CA MET A 112 22.11 -11.56 4.90
C MET A 112 22.55 -10.63 6.02
N HIS A 113 22.25 -9.32 5.92
CA HIS A 113 22.55 -8.40 7.02
C HIS A 113 21.62 -8.69 8.19
N PRO A 114 22.16 -8.91 9.40
CA PRO A 114 21.33 -9.24 10.56
C PRO A 114 20.54 -8.01 11.01
N ARG A 115 19.29 -8.23 11.44
CA ARG A 115 18.49 -7.24 12.18
C ARG A 115 18.99 -7.12 13.63
N TRP A 116 19.46 -8.23 14.20
CA TRP A 116 19.94 -8.34 15.57
C TRP A 116 21.31 -9.01 15.62
N VAL A 117 22.20 -8.47 16.46
CA VAL A 117 23.46 -9.13 16.82
C VAL A 117 23.39 -9.50 18.30
N VAL A 118 23.67 -10.75 18.63
CA VAL A 118 23.72 -11.23 20.01
C VAL A 118 25.14 -11.65 20.33
N THR A 119 25.75 -11.03 21.34
CA THR A 119 27.03 -11.49 21.88
C THR A 119 26.77 -12.21 23.20
N CYS A 120 27.35 -13.40 23.40
CA CYS A 120 27.11 -14.22 24.58
C CYS A 120 28.39 -14.82 25.14
N ASN A 121 28.51 -14.92 26.46
CA ASN A 121 29.64 -15.55 27.16
C ASN A 121 29.23 -16.70 28.09
N PHE A 122 28.07 -17.32 27.86
CA PHE A 122 27.42 -18.31 28.71
C PHE A 122 26.84 -17.78 30.03
N GLU A 123 27.22 -16.60 30.52
CA GLU A 123 26.65 -15.98 31.72
C GLU A 123 25.69 -14.82 31.38
N GLU A 124 25.91 -14.17 30.25
CA GLU A 124 25.25 -12.93 29.84
C GLU A 124 25.01 -12.96 28.32
N PHE A 125 23.85 -12.46 27.91
CA PHE A 125 23.51 -12.12 26.54
C PHE A 125 23.47 -10.59 26.41
N LEU A 126 24.18 -10.05 25.42
CA LEU A 126 24.03 -8.66 24.98
C LEU A 126 23.37 -8.65 23.61
N VAL A 127 22.18 -8.08 23.53
CA VAL A 127 21.37 -7.99 22.31
C VAL A 127 21.48 -6.59 21.74
N TYR A 128 21.99 -6.50 20.51
CA TYR A 128 22.19 -5.26 19.78
C TYR A 128 21.20 -5.17 18.61
N ASP A 129 20.51 -4.05 18.55
CA ASP A 129 19.63 -3.67 17.45
C ASP A 129 20.46 -3.02 16.32
N MET A 130 20.44 -3.59 15.11
CA MET A 130 21.18 -3.06 13.96
C MET A 130 20.49 -1.91 13.21
N GLU A 131 19.23 -1.58 13.51
CA GLU A 131 18.60 -0.29 13.14
C GLU A 131 19.17 0.86 13.98
N GLN A 132 19.66 0.57 15.20
CA GLN A 132 20.39 1.51 16.05
C GLN A 132 21.82 1.02 16.33
N PRO A 133 22.70 0.98 15.31
CA PRO A 133 24.00 0.33 15.45
C PRO A 133 24.93 0.99 16.49
N ASN A 134 24.64 2.20 16.96
CA ASN A 134 25.41 2.90 17.99
C ASN A 134 24.69 2.94 19.35
N GLY A 135 23.56 2.24 19.51
CA GLY A 135 22.84 2.12 20.78
C GLY A 135 23.55 1.21 21.78
N GLU A 136 23.19 1.34 23.05
CA GLU A 136 23.62 0.40 24.09
C GLU A 136 22.84 -0.92 23.95
N PRO A 137 23.50 -2.08 24.15
CA PRO A 137 22.82 -3.36 24.08
C PRO A 137 21.91 -3.58 25.28
N GLU A 138 20.83 -4.30 25.04
CA GLU A 138 20.06 -4.92 26.10
C GLU A 138 20.85 -6.09 26.72
N SER A 139 21.02 -6.07 28.05
CA SER A 139 21.70 -7.15 28.78
C SER A 139 20.67 -8.06 29.45
N ILE A 140 20.87 -9.37 29.31
CA ILE A 140 20.07 -10.44 29.91
C ILE A 140 21.06 -11.41 30.57
N LEU A 141 20.93 -11.63 31.88
CA LEU A 141 21.79 -12.58 32.58
C LEU A 141 21.19 -13.99 32.52
N LEU A 142 22.03 -15.01 32.33
CA LEU A 142 21.60 -16.41 32.26
C LEU A 142 20.82 -16.80 33.51
N LYS A 143 21.29 -16.41 34.70
CA LYS A 143 20.62 -16.70 35.99
C LYS A 143 19.19 -16.16 36.08
N ASP A 144 18.89 -15.10 35.32
CA ASP A 144 17.58 -14.43 35.31
C ASP A 144 16.70 -14.89 34.13
N LEU A 145 17.21 -15.75 33.25
CA LEU A 145 16.52 -16.22 32.05
C LEU A 145 15.19 -16.92 32.36
N GLY A 146 15.05 -17.56 33.52
CA GLY A 146 13.78 -18.15 33.97
C GLY A 146 12.63 -17.14 34.06
N LYS A 147 12.94 -15.87 34.32
CA LYS A 147 11.96 -14.76 34.38
C LYS A 147 11.97 -13.91 33.12
N GLU A 148 13.10 -13.84 32.42
CA GLU A 148 13.33 -12.96 31.27
C GLU A 148 13.35 -13.68 29.91
N TYR A 149 12.92 -14.95 29.84
CA TYR A 149 12.98 -15.77 28.61
C TYR A 149 12.32 -15.11 27.39
N TYR A 150 11.26 -14.31 27.61
CA TYR A 150 10.54 -13.61 26.54
C TYR A 150 11.43 -12.60 25.79
N ARG A 151 12.48 -12.07 26.42
CA ARG A 151 13.39 -11.08 25.82
C ARG A 151 14.29 -11.67 24.73
N LEU A 152 14.45 -12.99 24.71
CA LEU A 152 15.14 -13.72 23.65
C LEU A 152 14.15 -14.41 22.68
N GLN A 153 12.84 -14.15 22.81
CA GLN A 153 11.83 -14.75 21.93
C GLN A 153 12.04 -14.36 20.46
N PHE A 154 12.61 -13.18 20.17
CA PHE A 154 12.94 -12.75 18.81
C PHE A 154 13.89 -13.71 18.06
N LEU A 155 14.63 -14.57 18.77
CA LEU A 155 15.44 -15.62 18.16
C LEU A 155 14.59 -16.58 17.33
N VAL A 156 13.32 -16.78 17.74
CA VAL A 156 12.37 -17.72 17.14
C VAL A 156 11.06 -17.10 16.68
N ASN A 157 10.78 -15.84 17.04
CA ASN A 157 9.50 -15.21 16.74
C ASN A 157 9.45 -14.78 15.27
N GLN A 158 8.95 -15.69 14.44
CA GLN A 158 8.72 -15.56 13.01
C GLN A 158 7.29 -15.08 12.75
N GLN A 159 6.92 -13.86 13.12
CA GLN A 159 5.68 -13.30 12.57
C GLN A 159 5.67 -13.42 11.02
N SER A 160 6.86 -13.37 10.38
CA SER A 160 7.01 -13.58 8.95
C SER A 160 6.80 -15.02 8.44
N GLU A 161 7.21 -16.10 9.13
CA GLU A 161 7.01 -17.47 8.60
C GLU A 161 5.59 -17.99 8.88
N HIS A 162 4.97 -17.64 10.00
CA HIS A 162 3.57 -18.01 10.26
C HIS A 162 2.63 -17.34 9.25
N LEU A 163 2.81 -16.04 8.99
CA LEU A 163 2.09 -15.32 7.94
C LEU A 163 2.38 -15.91 6.54
N THR A 164 3.62 -16.33 6.27
CA THR A 164 3.96 -16.97 5.00
C THR A 164 3.27 -18.32 4.83
N LYS A 165 3.19 -19.13 5.90
CA LYS A 165 2.48 -20.42 5.89
C LYS A 165 0.97 -20.22 5.72
N GLU A 166 0.35 -19.36 6.54
CA GLU A 166 -1.08 -19.01 6.41
C GLU A 166 -1.41 -18.49 5.01
N MET A 167 -0.55 -17.64 4.45
CA MET A 167 -0.70 -17.15 3.07
C MET A 167 -0.63 -18.27 2.04
N GLN A 168 0.35 -19.18 2.15
CA GLN A 168 0.46 -20.34 1.24
C GLN A 168 -0.77 -21.24 1.33
N VAL A 169 -1.23 -21.54 2.54
CA VAL A 169 -2.43 -22.36 2.79
C VAL A 169 -3.67 -21.67 2.24
N SER A 170 -3.86 -20.36 2.48
CA SER A 170 -4.98 -19.60 1.93
C SER A 170 -4.94 -19.48 0.41
N MET A 171 -3.75 -19.42 -0.22
CA MET A 171 -3.63 -19.47 -1.67
C MET A 171 -4.07 -20.83 -2.24
N GLN A 172 -3.64 -21.93 -1.61
CA GLN A 172 -4.07 -23.28 -1.98
C GLN A 172 -5.59 -23.47 -1.81
N ALA A 173 -6.16 -22.97 -0.71
CA ALA A 173 -7.61 -22.96 -0.51
C ALA A 173 -8.33 -22.24 -1.67
N GLY A 174 -7.79 -21.11 -2.12
CA GLY A 174 -8.29 -20.38 -3.29
C GLY A 174 -8.28 -21.20 -4.58
N GLU A 175 -7.23 -21.97 -4.84
CA GLU A 175 -7.15 -22.85 -6.01
C GLU A 175 -8.20 -23.97 -5.96
N ILE A 176 -8.36 -24.62 -4.79
CA ILE A 176 -9.37 -25.66 -4.57
C ILE A 176 -10.77 -25.10 -4.82
N VAL A 177 -11.09 -23.94 -4.24
CA VAL A 177 -12.36 -23.26 -4.47
C VAL A 177 -12.55 -22.94 -5.95
N GLY A 178 -11.52 -22.40 -6.60
CA GLY A 178 -11.56 -22.05 -8.02
C GLY A 178 -12.02 -23.24 -8.87
N HIS A 179 -11.46 -24.42 -8.59
CA HIS A 179 -11.87 -25.65 -9.26
C HIS A 179 -13.31 -26.06 -8.93
N ILE A 180 -13.73 -26.00 -7.66
CA ILE A 180 -15.12 -26.29 -7.26
C ILE A 180 -16.10 -25.35 -7.98
N TYR A 181 -15.78 -24.06 -8.04
CA TYR A 181 -16.60 -23.05 -8.69
C TYR A 181 -16.73 -23.28 -10.19
N ASP A 182 -15.61 -23.45 -10.89
CA ASP A 182 -15.62 -23.69 -12.34
C ASP A 182 -16.36 -24.99 -12.69
N ALA A 183 -16.19 -26.03 -11.88
CA ALA A 183 -16.88 -27.30 -12.05
C ALA A 183 -18.38 -27.18 -11.79
N LEU A 184 -18.81 -26.44 -10.76
CA LEU A 184 -20.23 -26.16 -10.49
C LEU A 184 -20.86 -25.27 -11.57
N LEU A 185 -20.16 -24.22 -12.02
CA LEU A 185 -20.62 -23.31 -13.07
C LEU A 185 -20.97 -24.06 -14.35
N ALA A 186 -20.16 -25.05 -14.73
CA ALA A 186 -20.40 -25.88 -15.91
C ALA A 186 -21.66 -26.76 -15.82
N GLN A 187 -22.27 -26.89 -14.64
CA GLN A 187 -23.48 -27.69 -14.41
C GLN A 187 -24.76 -26.84 -14.33
N TYR A 188 -24.68 -25.51 -14.35
CA TYR A 188 -25.84 -24.64 -14.50
C TYR A 188 -26.27 -24.56 -15.98
N ASP A 189 -27.58 -24.52 -16.22
CA ASP A 189 -28.15 -24.46 -17.58
C ASP A 189 -27.94 -23.08 -18.26
N ASP A 190 -27.75 -22.02 -17.46
CA ASP A 190 -27.43 -20.67 -17.93
C ASP A 190 -26.49 -19.92 -16.97
N ASN A 191 -26.00 -18.77 -17.43
CA ASN A 191 -25.17 -17.85 -16.66
C ASN A 191 -25.93 -16.54 -16.38
N SER A 192 -27.23 -16.64 -16.06
CA SER A 192 -28.01 -15.48 -15.65
C SER A 192 -27.43 -14.89 -14.35
N PRO A 193 -27.62 -13.58 -14.08
CA PRO A 193 -27.16 -12.97 -12.83
C PRO A 193 -27.67 -13.70 -11.58
N GLU A 194 -28.87 -14.27 -11.65
CA GLU A 194 -29.47 -15.05 -10.58
C GLU A 194 -28.78 -16.41 -10.39
N ALA A 195 -28.51 -17.15 -11.47
CA ALA A 195 -27.76 -18.40 -11.42
C ALA A 195 -26.34 -18.19 -10.85
N LEU A 196 -25.66 -17.12 -11.26
CA LEU A 196 -24.34 -16.77 -10.71
C LEU A 196 -24.40 -16.42 -9.22
N ARG A 197 -25.44 -15.71 -8.77
CA ARG A 197 -25.68 -15.45 -7.34
C ARG A 197 -25.88 -16.75 -6.56
N TRP A 198 -26.67 -17.69 -7.07
CA TRP A 198 -26.87 -18.99 -6.41
C TRP A 198 -25.59 -19.80 -6.33
N LEU A 199 -24.80 -19.85 -7.41
CA LEU A 199 -23.49 -20.49 -7.44
C LEU A 199 -22.55 -19.90 -6.37
N ASN A 200 -22.53 -18.57 -6.28
CA ASN A 200 -21.75 -17.82 -5.29
C ASN A 200 -22.12 -18.21 -3.86
N ILE A 201 -23.43 -18.22 -3.53
CA ILE A 201 -23.92 -18.62 -2.20
C ILE A 201 -23.60 -20.10 -1.93
N LEU A 202 -23.78 -20.98 -2.93
CA LEU A 202 -23.48 -22.41 -2.80
C LEU A 202 -22.01 -22.66 -2.47
N CYS A 203 -21.09 -22.00 -3.17
CA CYS A 203 -19.66 -22.12 -2.91
C CYS A 203 -19.31 -21.67 -1.48
N VAL A 204 -19.89 -20.57 -1.02
CA VAL A 204 -19.67 -20.08 0.35
C VAL A 204 -20.22 -21.05 1.39
N ARG A 205 -21.40 -21.66 1.16
CA ARG A 205 -21.96 -22.69 2.06
C ARG A 205 -21.07 -23.93 2.15
N ILE A 206 -20.56 -24.39 1.01
CA ILE A 206 -19.64 -25.54 0.95
C ILE A 206 -18.37 -25.23 1.74
N VAL A 207 -17.73 -24.09 1.50
CA VAL A 207 -16.54 -23.65 2.25
C VAL A 207 -16.81 -23.54 3.74
N PHE A 208 -17.96 -22.99 4.14
CA PHE A 208 -18.33 -22.93 5.55
C PHE A 208 -18.39 -24.33 6.17
N CYS A 209 -19.00 -25.31 5.49
CA CYS A 209 -19.07 -26.68 5.99
C CYS A 209 -17.69 -27.35 6.11
N LEU A 210 -16.81 -27.13 5.13
CA LEU A 210 -15.42 -27.62 5.14
C LEU A 210 -14.63 -26.99 6.30
N TYR A 211 -14.75 -25.68 6.48
CA TYR A 211 -14.15 -25.02 7.63
C TYR A 211 -14.74 -25.51 8.97
N ALA A 212 -16.05 -25.74 9.03
CA ALA A 212 -16.73 -26.13 10.24
C ALA A 212 -16.31 -27.52 10.74
N GLU A 213 -16.07 -28.49 9.85
CA GLU A 213 -15.57 -29.82 10.25
C GLU A 213 -14.13 -29.81 10.77
N ASP A 214 -13.27 -28.93 10.24
CA ASP A 214 -11.87 -28.83 10.67
C ASP A 214 -11.68 -27.95 11.91
N ALA A 215 -12.47 -26.88 12.02
CA ALA A 215 -12.37 -25.93 13.13
C ALA A 215 -13.09 -26.42 14.42
N GLY A 216 -13.70 -27.61 14.39
CA GLY A 216 -14.43 -28.19 15.52
C GLY A 216 -15.81 -27.57 15.77
N VAL A 217 -16.39 -26.89 14.78
CA VAL A 217 -17.78 -26.41 14.81
C VAL A 217 -18.74 -27.58 14.54
N PHE A 218 -18.39 -28.44 13.59
CA PHE A 218 -18.97 -29.76 13.40
C PHE A 218 -18.06 -30.80 14.06
N ALA A 219 -18.54 -32.04 14.19
CA ALA A 219 -17.63 -33.13 14.51
C ALA A 219 -16.59 -33.29 13.38
N HIS A 220 -15.39 -33.76 13.75
CA HIS A 220 -14.32 -33.99 12.78
C HIS A 220 -14.78 -34.89 11.63
N ASP A 221 -14.49 -34.50 10.39
CA ASP A 221 -14.88 -35.13 9.13
C ASP A 221 -16.41 -35.33 8.95
N GLN A 222 -17.26 -34.66 9.74
CA GLN A 222 -18.70 -34.92 9.72
C GLN A 222 -19.35 -34.58 8.38
N PHE A 223 -18.89 -33.51 7.72
CA PHE A 223 -19.42 -33.13 6.41
C PHE A 223 -18.93 -34.09 5.31
N HIS A 224 -17.67 -34.51 5.39
CA HIS A 224 -17.12 -35.61 4.59
C HIS A 224 -17.95 -36.89 4.69
N ASP A 225 -18.07 -37.41 5.92
CA ASP A 225 -18.66 -38.70 6.24
C ASP A 225 -20.14 -38.77 5.84
N TYR A 226 -20.84 -37.63 5.92
CA TYR A 226 -22.19 -37.52 5.41
C TYR A 226 -22.24 -37.69 3.89
N LEU A 227 -21.38 -36.96 3.16
CA LEU A 227 -21.44 -36.90 1.70
C LEU A 227 -20.83 -38.12 1.00
N VAL A 228 -19.85 -38.80 1.61
CA VAL A 228 -19.16 -39.95 1.00
C VAL A 228 -20.13 -41.09 0.64
N GLY A 229 -21.22 -41.23 1.41
CA GLY A 229 -22.28 -42.23 1.21
C GLY A 229 -23.15 -42.02 -0.02
N TYR A 230 -23.02 -40.89 -0.73
CA TYR A 230 -23.83 -40.56 -1.90
C TYR A 230 -23.00 -40.66 -3.20
N GLU A 231 -23.62 -41.22 -4.25
CA GLU A 231 -23.08 -41.16 -5.62
C GLU A 231 -23.24 -39.74 -6.18
N ALA A 232 -22.48 -39.37 -7.21
CA ALA A 232 -22.50 -38.02 -7.79
C ALA A 232 -23.92 -37.53 -8.14
N LYS A 233 -24.76 -38.40 -8.71
CA LYS A 233 -26.15 -38.10 -9.07
C LYS A 233 -27.06 -37.77 -7.87
N ASP A 234 -26.67 -38.18 -6.65
CA ASP A 234 -27.45 -38.04 -5.43
C ASP A 234 -26.93 -36.90 -4.52
N MET A 235 -25.71 -36.40 -4.77
CA MET A 235 -25.06 -35.32 -4.01
C MET A 235 -25.92 -34.06 -3.89
N ARG A 236 -26.55 -33.63 -4.99
CA ARG A 236 -27.48 -32.48 -5.01
C ARG A 236 -28.56 -32.63 -3.94
N SER A 237 -29.21 -33.78 -3.89
CA SER A 237 -30.30 -34.05 -2.95
C SER A 237 -29.80 -34.14 -1.51
N ALA A 238 -28.58 -34.64 -1.29
CA ALA A 238 -27.94 -34.69 0.02
C ALA A 238 -27.65 -33.29 0.56
N LEU A 239 -27.04 -32.41 -0.27
CA LEU A 239 -26.74 -31.03 0.13
C LEU A 239 -28.00 -30.22 0.44
N ILE A 240 -29.07 -30.37 -0.36
CA ILE A 240 -30.35 -29.69 -0.08
C ILE A 240 -30.87 -30.09 1.32
N ARG A 241 -30.89 -31.38 1.64
CA ARG A 241 -31.33 -31.87 2.96
C ARG A 241 -30.43 -31.37 4.08
N LEU A 242 -29.11 -31.38 3.87
CA LEU A 242 -28.17 -30.88 4.87
C LEU A 242 -28.40 -29.39 5.15
N PHE A 243 -28.50 -28.55 4.11
CA PHE A 243 -28.72 -27.11 4.28
C PHE A 243 -30.04 -26.80 4.96
N GLU A 244 -31.10 -27.58 4.68
CA GLU A 244 -32.37 -27.49 5.42
C GLU A 244 -32.17 -27.80 6.92
N VAL A 245 -31.42 -28.85 7.25
CA VAL A 245 -31.12 -29.22 8.64
C VAL A 245 -30.27 -28.15 9.36
N LEU A 246 -29.27 -27.60 8.69
CA LEU A 246 -28.43 -26.51 9.22
C LEU A 246 -29.25 -25.22 9.46
N ASN A 247 -30.35 -25.03 8.74
CA ASN A 247 -31.27 -23.91 8.90
C ASN A 247 -32.49 -24.20 9.80
N THR A 248 -32.64 -25.42 10.32
CA THR A 248 -33.82 -25.80 11.13
C THR A 248 -33.42 -26.02 12.60
N PRO A 249 -34.00 -25.25 13.56
CA PRO A 249 -33.80 -25.46 14.99
C PRO A 249 -34.10 -26.90 15.40
N GLU A 250 -33.35 -27.44 16.35
CA GLU A 250 -33.40 -28.87 16.71
C GLU A 250 -34.81 -29.33 17.11
N GLU A 251 -35.55 -28.49 17.83
CA GLU A 251 -36.92 -28.72 18.26
C GLU A 251 -37.94 -28.78 17.11
N ASN A 252 -37.61 -28.20 15.96
CA ASN A 252 -38.45 -28.15 14.76
C ASN A 252 -38.08 -29.23 13.73
N ARG A 253 -37.01 -30.00 13.98
CA ARG A 253 -36.59 -31.08 13.07
C ARG A 253 -37.57 -32.25 13.12
N SER A 254 -37.65 -32.99 12.01
CA SER A 254 -38.46 -34.21 11.94
C SER A 254 -37.99 -35.24 12.98
N ARG A 255 -38.94 -35.83 13.71
CA ARG A 255 -38.65 -36.94 14.65
C ARG A 255 -38.07 -38.20 13.98
N TYR A 256 -38.17 -38.29 12.66
CA TYR A 256 -37.67 -39.39 11.84
C TYR A 256 -36.46 -38.97 10.99
N LEU A 257 -35.84 -37.83 11.29
CA LEU A 257 -34.58 -37.43 10.65
C LEU A 257 -33.53 -38.51 10.92
N MET A 258 -32.74 -38.84 9.90
CA MET A 258 -31.67 -39.83 10.00
C MET A 258 -30.60 -39.36 11.00
N ASP A 259 -29.97 -40.31 11.70
CA ASP A 259 -29.06 -40.01 12.81
C ASP A 259 -27.82 -39.21 12.36
N ASP A 260 -27.33 -39.47 11.14
CA ASP A 260 -26.23 -38.74 10.50
C ASP A 260 -26.56 -37.24 10.30
N LEU A 261 -27.75 -36.94 9.79
CA LEU A 261 -28.24 -35.56 9.64
C LEU A 261 -28.59 -34.93 10.99
N LYS A 262 -29.16 -35.70 11.92
CA LYS A 262 -29.55 -35.22 13.24
C LYS A 262 -28.36 -34.74 14.06
N ALA A 263 -27.17 -35.30 13.82
CA ALA A 263 -25.93 -34.93 14.48
C ALA A 263 -25.40 -33.55 14.07
N PHE A 264 -25.85 -32.96 12.96
CA PHE A 264 -25.41 -31.61 12.58
C PHE A 264 -26.05 -30.55 13.47
N PRO A 265 -25.30 -29.57 13.98
CA PRO A 265 -25.87 -28.54 14.84
C PRO A 265 -26.78 -27.60 14.05
N TYR A 266 -27.71 -26.96 14.74
CA TYR A 266 -28.44 -25.85 14.15
C TYR A 266 -27.49 -24.65 14.03
N THR A 267 -27.26 -24.19 12.80
CA THR A 267 -26.21 -23.21 12.53
C THR A 267 -26.72 -21.78 12.52
N ASN A 268 -27.96 -21.54 12.06
CA ASN A 268 -28.32 -20.37 11.25
C ASN A 268 -27.82 -19.00 11.74
N GLY A 269 -27.71 -18.05 10.82
CA GLY A 269 -27.31 -16.66 11.04
C GLY A 269 -27.49 -15.83 9.78
N GLY A 270 -28.40 -16.26 8.90
CA GLY A 270 -28.59 -15.75 7.53
C GLY A 270 -27.99 -16.63 6.42
N LEU A 271 -26.85 -17.31 6.65
CA LEU A 271 -26.11 -18.06 5.61
C LEU A 271 -26.94 -19.11 4.86
N PHE A 272 -27.70 -19.93 5.60
CA PHE A 272 -28.54 -21.01 5.07
C PHE A 272 -30.00 -20.60 4.89
N ALA A 273 -30.35 -19.32 5.09
CA ALA A 273 -31.73 -18.85 5.08
C ALA A 273 -32.30 -18.66 3.67
N GLU A 274 -31.47 -18.24 2.71
CA GLU A 274 -31.89 -18.05 1.32
C GLU A 274 -32.05 -19.40 0.60
N GLU A 275 -33.17 -19.60 -0.07
CA GLU A 275 -33.33 -20.74 -0.98
C GLU A 275 -32.52 -20.48 -2.26
N ILE A 276 -31.68 -21.44 -2.64
CA ILE A 276 -30.82 -21.35 -3.83
C ILE A 276 -31.02 -22.57 -4.71
N GLU A 277 -30.77 -22.41 -6.01
CA GLU A 277 -30.69 -23.56 -6.90
C GLU A 277 -29.31 -24.21 -6.81
N ILE A 278 -29.29 -25.53 -6.56
CA ILE A 278 -28.06 -26.34 -6.56
C ILE A 278 -28.07 -27.19 -7.84
N PRO A 279 -27.02 -27.17 -8.67
CA PRO A 279 -26.97 -27.94 -9.90
C PRO A 279 -26.70 -29.43 -9.63
N GLN A 280 -26.66 -30.25 -10.68
CA GLN A 280 -26.23 -31.64 -10.54
C GLN A 280 -24.72 -31.75 -10.35
N PHE A 281 -24.27 -32.83 -9.71
CA PHE A 281 -22.85 -33.08 -9.48
C PHE A 281 -22.32 -34.13 -10.45
N THR A 282 -21.07 -33.95 -10.86
CA THR A 282 -20.29 -34.93 -11.62
C THR A 282 -19.40 -35.74 -10.68
N ASP A 283 -18.88 -36.89 -11.17
CA ASP A 283 -17.92 -37.67 -10.40
C ASP A 283 -16.64 -36.86 -10.07
N ASP A 284 -16.22 -36.00 -11.00
CA ASP A 284 -15.08 -35.10 -10.83
C ASP A 284 -15.33 -34.05 -9.73
N LEU A 285 -16.51 -33.43 -9.72
CA LEU A 285 -16.87 -32.48 -8.68
C LEU A 285 -17.00 -33.15 -7.31
N ARG A 286 -17.58 -34.35 -7.26
CA ARG A 286 -17.65 -35.15 -6.04
C ARG A 286 -16.25 -35.49 -5.52
N GLN A 287 -15.35 -35.93 -6.40
CA GLN A 287 -13.96 -36.25 -6.04
C GLN A 287 -13.22 -35.01 -5.54
N THR A 288 -13.40 -33.87 -6.20
CA THR A 288 -12.80 -32.59 -5.81
C THR A 288 -13.26 -32.17 -4.42
N LEU A 289 -14.58 -32.24 -4.15
CA LEU A 289 -15.13 -31.86 -2.85
C LEU A 289 -14.68 -32.81 -1.73
N LEU A 290 -14.78 -34.12 -1.93
CA LEU A 290 -14.52 -35.09 -0.86
C LEU A 290 -13.03 -35.32 -0.60
N GLN A 291 -12.23 -35.47 -1.67
CA GLN A 291 -10.82 -35.79 -1.51
C GLN A 291 -9.99 -34.52 -1.37
N HIS A 292 -10.03 -33.64 -2.38
CA HIS A 292 -9.11 -32.52 -2.45
C HIS A 292 -9.47 -31.39 -1.49
N ALA A 293 -10.76 -31.14 -1.28
CA ALA A 293 -11.22 -30.07 -0.41
C ALA A 293 -11.40 -30.53 1.04
N SER A 294 -11.99 -31.69 1.29
CA SER A 294 -12.30 -32.13 2.66
C SER A 294 -11.16 -32.92 3.31
N LEU A 295 -10.68 -34.03 2.73
CA LEU A 295 -9.64 -34.86 3.38
C LEU A 295 -8.21 -34.33 3.26
N ASP A 296 -7.84 -33.84 2.08
CA ASP A 296 -6.44 -33.49 1.78
C ASP A 296 -6.04 -32.09 2.27
N PHE A 297 -6.98 -31.31 2.83
CA PHE A 297 -6.78 -29.92 3.16
C PHE A 297 -7.39 -29.56 4.52
N ASP A 298 -6.60 -28.96 5.40
CA ASP A 298 -7.04 -28.47 6.71
C ASP A 298 -7.43 -26.99 6.62
N TRP A 299 -8.73 -26.71 6.67
CA TRP A 299 -9.30 -25.37 6.60
C TRP A 299 -9.12 -24.57 7.89
N SER A 300 -8.78 -25.20 9.02
CA SER A 300 -8.57 -24.49 10.29
C SER A 300 -7.33 -23.58 10.27
N GLU A 301 -6.36 -23.86 9.39
CA GLU A 301 -5.12 -23.10 9.22
C GLU A 301 -5.25 -21.88 8.26
N ILE A 302 -6.41 -21.65 7.65
CA ILE A 302 -6.59 -20.50 6.75
C ILE A 302 -6.62 -19.17 7.54
N SER A 303 -5.98 -18.13 6.98
CA SER A 303 -6.18 -16.77 7.47
C SER A 303 -7.51 -16.23 6.93
N PRO A 304 -8.47 -15.85 7.78
CA PRO A 304 -9.75 -15.30 7.30
C PRO A 304 -9.56 -13.99 6.51
N THR A 305 -8.56 -13.19 6.88
CA THR A 305 -8.19 -11.95 6.20
C THR A 305 -7.61 -12.20 4.80
N ILE A 306 -6.86 -13.29 4.60
CA ILE A 306 -6.27 -13.63 3.29
C ILE A 306 -7.30 -14.34 2.41
N PHE A 307 -8.05 -15.28 3.01
CA PHE A 307 -9.02 -16.11 2.32
C PHE A 307 -10.02 -15.28 1.50
N GLY A 308 -10.61 -14.23 2.09
CA GLY A 308 -11.62 -13.43 1.39
C GLY A 308 -11.12 -12.83 0.08
N ALA A 309 -9.89 -12.32 0.06
CA ALA A 309 -9.34 -11.67 -1.12
C ALA A 309 -8.84 -12.67 -2.17
N VAL A 310 -8.28 -13.80 -1.73
CA VAL A 310 -7.93 -14.88 -2.66
C VAL A 310 -9.19 -15.37 -3.36
N PHE A 311 -10.26 -15.64 -2.60
CA PHE A 311 -11.55 -16.12 -3.08
C PHE A 311 -12.22 -15.15 -4.06
N GLU A 312 -12.18 -13.85 -3.78
CA GLU A 312 -12.67 -12.81 -4.70
C GLU A 312 -11.87 -12.79 -6.01
N SER A 313 -10.54 -12.91 -5.92
CA SER A 313 -9.64 -12.83 -7.07
C SER A 313 -9.65 -14.06 -7.99
N THR A 314 -9.98 -15.23 -7.44
CA THR A 314 -10.06 -16.50 -8.18
C THR A 314 -11.31 -16.56 -9.04
N LEU A 315 -12.43 -16.02 -8.56
CA LEU A 315 -13.76 -16.28 -9.14
C LEU A 315 -14.29 -15.20 -10.10
N ASN A 316 -13.56 -14.10 -10.31
CA ASN A 316 -14.00 -13.05 -11.23
C ASN A 316 -12.90 -12.59 -12.22
N PRO A 317 -12.79 -13.21 -13.41
CA PRO A 317 -11.74 -12.93 -14.39
C PRO A 317 -11.73 -11.51 -14.98
N GLU A 318 -12.90 -10.85 -15.08
CA GLU A 318 -13.00 -9.47 -15.56
C GLU A 318 -12.51 -8.48 -14.50
N THR A 319 -12.76 -8.76 -13.22
CA THR A 319 -12.30 -7.89 -12.11
C THR A 319 -10.79 -7.84 -11.94
N ARG A 320 -10.04 -8.84 -12.43
CA ARG A 320 -8.57 -8.80 -12.55
C ARG A 320 -8.05 -7.62 -13.41
N ARG A 321 -8.88 -7.02 -14.28
CA ARG A 321 -8.44 -5.97 -15.25
C ARG A 321 -9.16 -4.62 -15.15
N SER A 322 -10.36 -4.53 -14.57
CA SER A 322 -11.22 -3.33 -14.70
C SER A 322 -11.74 -2.71 -13.40
N GLY A 323 -11.75 -3.44 -12.27
CA GLY A 323 -12.50 -3.05 -11.07
C GLY A 323 -11.73 -2.24 -10.00
N GLY A 324 -10.40 -2.24 -10.03
CA GLY A 324 -9.59 -1.64 -8.94
C GLY A 324 -9.67 -2.40 -7.61
N MET A 325 -10.27 -3.59 -7.60
CA MET A 325 -10.31 -4.53 -6.49
C MET A 325 -8.94 -5.18 -6.34
N HIS A 326 -8.16 -4.70 -5.38
CA HIS A 326 -6.84 -5.23 -5.06
C HIS A 326 -6.85 -5.74 -3.63
N TYR A 327 -6.29 -6.94 -3.41
CA TYR A 327 -6.01 -7.43 -2.07
C TYR A 327 -5.28 -6.36 -1.26
N THR A 328 -5.81 -6.10 -0.07
CA THR A 328 -5.18 -5.23 0.93
C THR A 328 -4.50 -6.12 1.95
N SER A 329 -3.17 -6.13 1.89
CA SER A 329 -2.34 -6.95 2.79
C SER A 329 -2.53 -6.55 4.24
N ILE A 330 -2.37 -7.51 5.15
CA ILE A 330 -2.45 -7.30 6.60
C ILE A 330 -1.54 -6.13 7.03
N GLU A 331 -0.31 -6.07 6.52
CA GLU A 331 0.61 -4.96 6.76
C GLU A 331 0.01 -3.59 6.39
N ASN A 332 -0.65 -3.51 5.23
CA ASN A 332 -1.26 -2.26 4.78
C ASN A 332 -2.56 -1.93 5.54
N ILE A 333 -3.30 -2.93 6.03
CA ILE A 333 -4.43 -2.72 6.94
C ILE A 333 -3.94 -2.08 8.24
N HIS A 334 -2.87 -2.62 8.83
CA HIS A 334 -2.26 -2.09 10.06
C HIS A 334 -1.74 -0.65 9.90
N LYS A 335 -1.22 -0.26 8.72
CA LYS A 335 -0.91 1.15 8.44
C LYS A 335 -2.13 2.08 8.55
N VAL A 336 -3.35 1.56 8.39
CA VAL A 336 -4.60 2.33 8.58
C VAL A 336 -5.08 2.26 10.03
N ILE A 337 -5.25 1.05 10.58
CA ILE A 337 -5.92 0.87 11.89
C ILE A 337 -5.02 1.20 13.08
N ASP A 338 -3.70 0.98 12.97
CA ASP A 338 -2.76 1.20 14.07
C ASP A 338 -2.74 2.65 14.53
N PRO A 339 -2.49 3.64 13.64
CA PRO A 339 -2.45 5.04 14.05
C PRO A 339 -3.86 5.63 14.26
N LEU A 340 -4.90 5.00 13.69
CA LEU A 340 -6.27 5.50 13.82
C LEU A 340 -6.84 5.21 15.22
N PHE A 341 -6.65 4.01 15.75
CA PHE A 341 -7.16 3.63 17.07
C PHE A 341 -6.39 2.52 17.78
N LEU A 342 -5.78 1.55 17.07
CA LEU A 342 -5.28 0.34 17.73
C LEU A 342 -4.08 0.62 18.65
N ASN A 343 -3.19 1.54 18.25
CA ASN A 343 -2.06 1.94 19.10
C ASN A 343 -2.52 2.57 20.41
N ASP A 344 -3.57 3.40 20.39
CA ASP A 344 -4.11 4.02 21.60
C ASP A 344 -4.75 2.96 22.52
N LEU A 345 -5.47 1.99 21.96
CA LEU A 345 -6.06 0.89 22.71
C LEU A 345 -5.00 -0.02 23.33
N ARG A 346 -3.94 -0.33 22.56
CA ARG A 346 -2.80 -1.11 23.05
C ARG A 346 -2.10 -0.41 24.20
N GLN A 347 -1.77 0.87 24.02
CA GLN A 347 -1.14 1.67 25.06
C GLN A 347 -2.00 1.73 26.32
N GLU A 348 -3.31 1.92 26.19
CA GLU A 348 -4.23 1.91 27.33
C GLU A 348 -4.22 0.57 28.08
N LEU A 349 -4.20 -0.56 27.35
CA LEU A 349 -4.09 -1.88 27.98
C LEU A 349 -2.77 -2.04 28.71
N ASP A 350 -1.63 -1.69 28.09
CA ASP A 350 -0.31 -1.76 28.71
C ASP A 350 -0.27 -0.94 30.03
N GLU A 351 -0.84 0.28 30.04
CA GLU A 351 -0.99 1.12 31.24
C GLU A 351 -1.93 0.52 32.31
N ILE A 352 -2.88 -0.35 31.92
CA ILE A 352 -3.72 -1.10 32.86
C ILE A 352 -2.92 -2.28 33.44
N LEU A 353 -2.12 -2.97 32.64
CA LEU A 353 -1.32 -4.11 33.06
C LEU A 353 -0.23 -3.70 34.08
N GLU A 354 0.30 -2.49 33.97
CA GLU A 354 1.25 -1.91 34.94
C GLU A 354 0.63 -1.55 36.31
N GLU A 355 -0.69 -1.54 36.44
CA GLU A 355 -1.38 -1.23 37.69
C GLU A 355 -1.13 -2.31 38.77
N LYS A 356 -0.51 -1.89 39.87
CA LYS A 356 -0.10 -2.79 40.96
C LYS A 356 -1.26 -3.21 41.86
N ILE A 357 -2.31 -2.39 41.94
CA ILE A 357 -3.46 -2.67 42.80
C ILE A 357 -4.46 -3.53 42.03
N GLU A 358 -4.50 -4.83 42.34
CA GLU A 358 -5.34 -5.83 41.64
C GLU A 358 -6.82 -5.40 41.51
N ARG A 359 -7.44 -4.90 42.57
CA ARG A 359 -8.83 -4.43 42.54
C ARG A 359 -9.05 -3.29 41.54
N GLN A 360 -8.09 -2.37 41.44
CA GLN A 360 -8.14 -1.23 40.53
C GLN A 360 -7.88 -1.69 39.09
N ARG A 361 -6.89 -2.56 38.90
CA ARG A 361 -6.59 -3.21 37.62
C ARG A 361 -7.80 -3.94 37.07
N ASN A 362 -8.43 -4.83 37.85
CA ASN A 362 -9.62 -5.58 37.44
C ASN A 362 -10.77 -4.65 37.03
N LYS A 363 -11.03 -3.58 37.80
CA LYS A 363 -12.03 -2.58 37.45
C LYS A 363 -11.71 -1.87 36.13
N ARG A 364 -10.44 -1.55 35.89
CA ARG A 364 -9.98 -0.93 34.63
C ARG A 364 -10.07 -1.90 33.45
N LEU A 365 -9.74 -3.19 33.64
CA LEU A 365 -9.91 -4.24 32.64
C LEU A 365 -11.40 -4.40 32.26
N ASP A 366 -12.30 -4.45 33.24
CA ASP A 366 -13.74 -4.57 32.98
C ASP A 366 -14.29 -3.35 32.19
N ALA A 367 -13.80 -2.15 32.53
CA ALA A 367 -14.11 -0.91 31.82
C ALA A 367 -13.52 -0.87 30.40
N TYR A 368 -12.28 -1.36 30.24
CA TYR A 368 -11.59 -1.47 28.96
C TYR A 368 -12.33 -2.41 28.01
N GLN A 369 -12.72 -3.61 28.45
CA GLN A 369 -13.55 -4.51 27.64
C GLN A 369 -14.89 -3.88 27.24
N THR A 370 -15.52 -3.13 28.17
CA THR A 370 -16.77 -2.42 27.87
C THR A 370 -16.57 -1.32 26.83
N LYS A 371 -15.42 -0.64 26.87
CA LYS A 371 -15.01 0.33 25.84
C LYS A 371 -14.81 -0.37 24.50
N LEU A 372 -14.03 -1.46 24.44
CA LEU A 372 -13.80 -2.21 23.20
C LEU A 372 -15.11 -2.65 22.55
N ALA A 373 -16.05 -3.19 23.33
CA ALA A 373 -17.36 -3.63 22.86
C ALA A 373 -18.31 -2.49 22.44
N SER A 374 -17.99 -1.24 22.80
CA SER A 374 -18.78 -0.06 22.41
C SER A 374 -18.35 0.57 21.09
N LEU A 375 -17.16 0.22 20.59
CA LEU A 375 -16.61 0.79 19.36
C LEU A 375 -17.37 0.24 18.14
N THR A 376 -17.62 1.06 17.13
CA THR A 376 -18.17 0.58 15.85
C THR A 376 -17.40 1.12 14.64
N PHE A 377 -17.38 0.31 13.59
CA PHE A 377 -16.52 0.47 12.43
C PHE A 377 -17.33 0.37 11.14
N LEU A 378 -17.11 1.29 10.21
CA LEU A 378 -17.70 1.27 8.88
C LEU A 378 -16.60 1.17 7.82
N ASP A 379 -16.69 0.15 6.96
CA ASP A 379 -15.98 0.12 5.69
C ASP A 379 -16.95 0.31 4.51
N PRO A 380 -17.03 1.52 3.92
CA PRO A 380 -17.96 1.85 2.86
C PRO A 380 -17.52 1.39 1.45
N ALA A 381 -16.47 0.58 1.34
CA ALA A 381 -16.06 -0.09 0.12
C ALA A 381 -15.35 -1.40 0.49
N CYS A 382 -16.06 -2.24 1.24
CA CYS A 382 -15.42 -3.28 2.04
C CYS A 382 -14.88 -4.47 1.25
N GLY A 383 -15.28 -4.64 -0.03
CA GLY A 383 -14.89 -5.80 -0.83
C GLY A 383 -15.15 -7.10 -0.08
N SER A 384 -14.15 -7.98 -0.03
CA SER A 384 -14.17 -9.23 0.75
C SER A 384 -14.10 -9.07 2.28
N GLY A 385 -14.20 -7.85 2.82
CA GLY A 385 -14.30 -7.59 4.26
C GLY A 385 -12.99 -7.53 5.04
N ASN A 386 -11.83 -7.53 4.37
CA ASN A 386 -10.52 -7.68 5.04
C ASN A 386 -10.25 -6.66 6.16
N PHE A 387 -10.61 -5.39 5.96
CA PHE A 387 -10.47 -4.36 7.02
C PHE A 387 -11.35 -4.66 8.23
N LEU A 388 -12.59 -5.10 8.00
CA LEU A 388 -13.53 -5.45 9.06
C LEU A 388 -13.03 -6.68 9.83
N THR A 389 -12.61 -7.70 9.10
CA THR A 389 -12.06 -8.95 9.63
C THR A 389 -10.82 -8.72 10.47
N GLU A 390 -9.80 -8.03 9.95
CA GLU A 390 -8.56 -7.80 10.70
C GLU A 390 -8.79 -6.88 11.90
N THR A 391 -9.69 -5.90 11.79
CA THR A 391 -10.05 -5.05 12.93
C THR A 391 -10.75 -5.88 14.02
N TYR A 392 -11.65 -6.79 13.65
CA TYR A 392 -12.30 -7.71 14.58
C TYR A 392 -11.27 -8.59 15.30
N LEU A 393 -10.39 -9.25 14.56
CA LEU A 393 -9.33 -10.09 15.11
C LEU A 393 -8.42 -9.30 16.06
N SER A 394 -8.02 -8.09 15.67
CA SER A 394 -7.18 -7.22 16.49
C SER A 394 -7.86 -6.81 17.80
N LEU A 395 -9.15 -6.46 17.78
CA LEU A 395 -9.90 -6.13 18.99
C LEU A 395 -10.13 -7.35 19.89
N ARG A 396 -10.45 -8.52 19.31
CA ARG A 396 -10.61 -9.77 20.07
C ARG A 396 -9.32 -10.21 20.73
N ARG A 397 -8.17 -10.06 20.08
CA ARG A 397 -6.85 -10.36 20.69
C ARG A 397 -6.57 -9.45 21.89
N LEU A 398 -6.86 -8.14 21.79
CA LEU A 398 -6.75 -7.22 22.94
C LEU A 398 -7.73 -7.58 24.07
N GLU A 399 -8.95 -7.98 23.73
CA GLU A 399 -9.93 -8.45 24.70
C GLU A 399 -9.46 -9.74 25.39
N ASN A 400 -8.93 -10.71 24.64
CA ASN A 400 -8.40 -11.97 25.14
C ASN A 400 -7.22 -11.76 26.08
N GLU A 401 -6.33 -10.81 25.79
CA GLU A 401 -5.24 -10.41 26.70
C GLU A 401 -5.81 -9.82 28.01
N ALA A 402 -6.84 -8.98 27.91
CA ALA A 402 -7.54 -8.46 29.09
C ALA A 402 -8.28 -9.55 29.89
N ILE A 403 -8.93 -10.52 29.23
CA ILE A 403 -9.58 -11.69 29.85
C ILE A 403 -8.54 -12.53 30.59
N ARG A 404 -7.43 -12.85 29.93
CA ARG A 404 -6.34 -13.65 30.50
C ARG A 404 -5.81 -13.03 31.79
N GLU A 405 -5.55 -11.73 31.79
CA GLU A 405 -5.11 -11.00 32.98
C GLU A 405 -6.23 -10.90 34.04
N ARG A 406 -7.50 -10.78 33.62
CA ARG A 406 -8.63 -10.66 34.56
C ARG A 406 -8.87 -11.93 35.38
N TYR A 407 -8.57 -13.10 34.82
CA TYR A 407 -8.84 -14.40 35.44
C TYR A 407 -7.59 -15.14 35.94
N HIS A 408 -6.36 -14.70 35.64
CA HIS A 408 -5.10 -15.24 36.21
C HIS A 408 -4.96 -16.78 36.10
N GLY A 409 -5.58 -17.41 35.10
CA GLY A 409 -5.62 -18.87 34.96
C GLY A 409 -6.43 -19.61 36.04
N GLN A 410 -7.23 -18.90 36.84
CA GLN A 410 -8.29 -19.51 37.63
C GLN A 410 -9.44 -19.92 36.69
N SER A 411 -9.99 -21.13 36.89
CA SER A 411 -11.17 -21.57 36.12
C SER A 411 -12.29 -20.55 36.28
N PHE A 412 -12.80 -20.05 35.16
CA PHE A 412 -13.96 -19.19 35.13
C PHE A 412 -15.15 -19.95 35.75
N LEU A 413 -15.57 -19.56 36.95
CA LEU A 413 -16.84 -19.99 37.53
C LEU A 413 -17.93 -19.21 36.81
N ALA A 414 -18.38 -19.74 35.67
CA ALA A 414 -19.53 -19.22 34.97
C ALA A 414 -20.72 -19.20 35.95
N LEU A 415 -21.18 -18.00 36.31
CA LEU A 415 -22.55 -17.85 36.76
C LEU A 415 -23.41 -18.07 35.52
N ASP A 416 -24.37 -19.00 35.59
CA ASP A 416 -25.23 -19.41 34.48
C ASP A 416 -25.60 -18.23 33.57
N GLY A 417 -25.10 -18.24 32.33
CA GLY A 417 -25.51 -17.33 31.25
C GLY A 417 -24.68 -16.05 31.01
N VAL A 418 -23.55 -15.81 31.69
CA VAL A 418 -22.70 -14.63 31.41
C VAL A 418 -21.44 -15.03 30.63
N SER A 419 -21.40 -14.72 29.33
CA SER A 419 -20.20 -14.89 28.50
C SER A 419 -19.08 -13.91 28.94
N PRO A 420 -17.81 -14.35 29.01
CA PRO A 420 -16.67 -13.46 29.27
C PRO A 420 -16.33 -12.55 28.08
N ILE A 421 -16.88 -12.83 26.90
CA ILE A 421 -16.65 -12.09 25.65
C ILE A 421 -17.68 -10.98 25.52
N LYS A 422 -17.24 -9.76 25.19
CA LYS A 422 -18.11 -8.61 24.93
C LYS A 422 -17.96 -8.07 23.50
N VAL A 423 -16.78 -8.19 22.89
CA VAL A 423 -16.56 -7.78 21.50
C VAL A 423 -17.27 -8.74 20.54
N ASN A 424 -18.00 -8.18 19.58
CA ASN A 424 -18.94 -8.89 18.71
C ASN A 424 -18.85 -8.36 17.26
N ILE A 425 -19.06 -9.23 16.28
CA ILE A 425 -19.14 -8.88 14.85
C ILE A 425 -20.23 -7.84 14.51
N ASN A 426 -21.22 -7.61 15.38
CA ASN A 426 -22.26 -6.58 15.25
C ASN A 426 -21.71 -5.13 15.33
N GLN A 427 -20.45 -4.96 15.71
CA GLN A 427 -19.75 -3.68 15.75
C GLN A 427 -19.24 -3.25 14.35
N PHE A 428 -19.27 -4.15 13.37
CA PHE A 428 -18.64 -3.99 12.07
C PHE A 428 -19.70 -3.84 10.98
N TYR A 429 -19.56 -2.79 10.18
CA TYR A 429 -20.50 -2.40 9.14
C TYR A 429 -19.78 -2.28 7.80
N GLY A 430 -20.41 -2.72 6.72
CA GLY A 430 -19.82 -2.73 5.38
C GLY A 430 -20.79 -2.24 4.32
N ILE A 431 -20.29 -1.62 3.25
CA ILE A 431 -21.05 -1.40 2.02
C ILE A 431 -20.20 -1.90 0.85
N GLU A 432 -20.78 -2.75 0.01
CA GLU A 432 -20.12 -3.31 -1.16
C GLU A 432 -21.12 -3.45 -2.32
N ILE A 433 -20.72 -3.08 -3.53
CA ILE A 433 -21.61 -3.11 -4.70
C ILE A 433 -21.72 -4.50 -5.31
N ASN A 434 -20.74 -5.37 -5.05
CA ASN A 434 -20.70 -6.74 -5.52
C ASN A 434 -21.31 -7.70 -4.48
N ASP A 435 -22.43 -8.32 -4.82
CA ASP A 435 -23.18 -9.26 -3.98
C ASP A 435 -22.33 -10.46 -3.49
N PHE A 436 -21.45 -10.94 -4.35
CA PHE A 436 -20.53 -12.01 -4.01
C PHE A 436 -19.53 -11.59 -2.93
N ALA A 437 -18.87 -10.44 -3.09
CA ALA A 437 -17.95 -9.90 -2.11
C ALA A 437 -18.63 -9.64 -0.75
N VAL A 438 -19.89 -9.17 -0.75
CA VAL A 438 -20.72 -9.07 0.47
C VAL A 438 -20.84 -10.43 1.17
N THR A 439 -21.12 -11.49 0.41
CA THR A 439 -21.27 -12.85 0.95
C THR A 439 -19.95 -13.36 1.52
N VAL A 440 -18.84 -13.13 0.82
CA VAL A 440 -17.48 -13.50 1.26
C VAL A 440 -17.09 -12.76 2.53
N ALA A 441 -17.32 -11.45 2.60
CA ALA A 441 -17.02 -10.62 3.77
C ALA A 441 -17.79 -11.09 5.01
N THR A 442 -19.06 -11.46 4.83
CA THR A 442 -19.90 -11.97 5.92
C THR A 442 -19.34 -13.29 6.45
N THR A 443 -18.96 -14.20 5.56
CA THR A 443 -18.37 -15.49 5.96
C THR A 443 -17.00 -15.34 6.61
N ALA A 444 -16.15 -14.45 6.11
CA ALA A 444 -14.84 -14.17 6.71
C ALA A 444 -14.97 -13.69 8.17
N LEU A 445 -15.97 -12.87 8.48
CA LEU A 445 -16.26 -12.44 9.86
C LEU A 445 -16.71 -13.60 10.75
N TRP A 446 -17.56 -14.50 10.26
CA TRP A 446 -17.98 -15.68 11.04
C TRP A 446 -16.84 -16.65 11.31
N ILE A 447 -16.00 -16.93 10.29
CA ILE A 447 -14.79 -17.75 10.46
C ILE A 447 -13.89 -17.12 11.53
N SER A 448 -13.70 -15.80 11.47
CA SER A 448 -12.91 -15.07 12.45
C SER A 448 -13.49 -15.14 13.87
N GLU A 449 -14.82 -15.07 13.99
CA GLU A 449 -15.50 -15.22 15.28
C GLU A 449 -15.30 -16.61 15.88
N ALA A 450 -15.44 -17.66 15.07
CA ALA A 450 -15.17 -19.04 15.47
C ALA A 450 -13.71 -19.22 15.95
N GLN A 451 -12.73 -18.68 15.20
CA GLN A 451 -11.31 -18.76 15.58
C GLN A 451 -11.05 -18.07 16.93
N MET A 452 -11.59 -16.87 17.14
CA MET A 452 -11.37 -16.11 18.37
C MET A 452 -12.13 -16.71 19.57
N LEU A 453 -13.24 -17.40 19.34
CA LEU A 453 -13.91 -18.18 20.38
C LEU A 453 -13.05 -19.35 20.84
N ALA A 454 -12.56 -20.17 19.91
CA ALA A 454 -11.65 -21.28 20.23
C ALA A 454 -10.37 -20.79 20.96
N GLU A 455 -9.84 -19.62 20.60
CA GLU A 455 -8.73 -19.00 21.33
C GLU A 455 -9.13 -18.63 22.77
N THR A 456 -10.34 -18.09 22.96
CA THR A 456 -10.86 -17.71 24.29
C THR A 456 -11.09 -18.93 25.17
N GLU A 457 -11.67 -20.01 24.63
CA GLU A 457 -11.90 -21.27 25.34
C GLU A 457 -10.60 -21.83 25.93
N ARG A 458 -9.51 -21.79 25.14
CA ARG A 458 -8.18 -22.19 25.60
C ARG A 458 -7.65 -21.30 26.73
N ILE A 459 -8.04 -20.02 26.77
CA ILE A 459 -7.64 -19.08 27.83
C ILE A 459 -8.40 -19.36 29.13
N ILE A 460 -9.70 -19.63 29.05
CA ILE A 460 -10.58 -19.80 30.24
C ILE A 460 -10.74 -21.27 30.68
N ASN A 461 -10.29 -22.23 29.86
CA ASN A 461 -10.47 -23.68 30.03
C ASN A 461 -11.95 -24.08 30.26
N HIS A 462 -12.84 -23.54 29.43
CA HIS A 462 -14.27 -23.79 29.46
C HIS A 462 -14.84 -23.66 28.05
N ASP A 463 -15.74 -24.57 27.67
CA ASP A 463 -16.39 -24.59 26.36
C ASP A 463 -17.40 -23.43 26.25
N ILE A 464 -17.42 -22.72 25.12
CA ILE A 464 -18.35 -21.63 24.85
C ILE A 464 -19.20 -22.05 23.66
N ASP A 465 -20.52 -22.12 23.85
CA ASP A 465 -21.44 -22.43 22.76
C ASP A 465 -21.34 -21.35 21.66
N PHE A 466 -20.73 -21.71 20.52
CA PHE A 466 -20.63 -20.84 19.34
C PHE A 466 -21.95 -20.76 18.57
N LEU A 467 -22.67 -21.88 18.50
CA LEU A 467 -23.89 -22.00 17.71
C LEU A 467 -25.16 -21.83 18.58
N PRO A 468 -26.26 -21.30 18.00
CA PRO A 468 -26.39 -20.86 16.61
C PRO A 468 -25.67 -19.53 16.35
N LEU A 469 -25.26 -19.30 15.10
CA LEU A 469 -24.79 -17.99 14.67
C LEU A 469 -25.90 -16.97 14.99
N LYS A 470 -25.52 -15.77 15.42
CA LYS A 470 -26.51 -14.70 15.57
C LYS A 470 -26.52 -13.92 14.26
N SER A 471 -27.71 -13.69 13.71
CA SER A 471 -27.84 -12.94 12.45
C SER A 471 -27.33 -11.50 12.64
N TYR A 472 -26.20 -11.20 12.01
CA TYR A 472 -25.56 -9.88 12.06
C TYR A 472 -25.09 -9.48 10.67
N THR A 473 -26.04 -9.22 9.76
CA THR A 473 -25.72 -8.75 8.41
C THR A 473 -25.68 -7.22 8.39
N ASN A 474 -24.63 -6.65 8.96
CA ASN A 474 -24.33 -5.21 8.85
C ASN A 474 -23.57 -4.85 7.56
N ILE A 475 -23.29 -5.85 6.70
CA ILE A 475 -22.73 -5.64 5.36
C ILE A 475 -23.88 -5.52 4.37
N VAL A 476 -23.95 -4.36 3.72
CA VAL A 476 -25.05 -3.98 2.82
C VAL A 476 -24.58 -4.04 1.38
N GLU A 477 -25.31 -4.78 0.55
CA GLU A 477 -25.15 -4.75 -0.90
C GLU A 477 -25.65 -3.40 -1.45
N GLY A 478 -24.77 -2.60 -2.05
CA GLY A 478 -25.16 -1.35 -2.67
C GLY A 478 -24.00 -0.46 -3.12
N ASN A 479 -24.32 0.52 -3.97
CA ASN A 479 -23.36 1.54 -4.37
C ASN A 479 -23.19 2.57 -3.24
N ALA A 480 -22.06 2.53 -2.53
CA ALA A 480 -21.79 3.39 -1.39
C ALA A 480 -21.88 4.90 -1.68
N LEU A 481 -21.65 5.35 -2.92
CA LEU A 481 -21.83 6.77 -3.28
C LEU A 481 -23.31 7.17 -3.37
N ARG A 482 -24.21 6.22 -3.60
CA ARG A 482 -25.67 6.43 -3.68
C ARG A 482 -26.40 6.07 -2.38
N THR A 483 -25.92 5.09 -1.64
CA THR A 483 -26.51 4.62 -0.37
C THR A 483 -26.39 5.69 0.71
N ASP A 484 -27.45 5.92 1.50
CA ASP A 484 -27.36 6.75 2.70
C ASP A 484 -26.65 5.99 3.83
N TRP A 485 -25.48 6.48 4.25
CA TRP A 485 -24.66 5.78 5.25
C TRP A 485 -25.30 5.82 6.64
N GLU A 486 -26.12 6.84 6.95
CA GLU A 486 -26.85 6.88 8.23
C GLU A 486 -27.93 5.80 8.33
N SER A 487 -28.41 5.26 7.19
CA SER A 487 -29.32 4.10 7.19
C SER A 487 -28.61 2.77 7.46
N VAL A 488 -27.29 2.71 7.28
CA VAL A 488 -26.47 1.52 7.56
C VAL A 488 -26.01 1.57 9.01
N VAL A 489 -25.40 2.68 9.41
CA VAL A 489 -24.96 2.92 10.79
C VAL A 489 -25.27 4.37 11.18
N PRO A 490 -26.10 4.60 12.22
CA PRO A 490 -26.33 5.95 12.73
C PRO A 490 -25.02 6.60 13.17
N LYS A 491 -24.78 7.84 12.77
CA LYS A 491 -23.52 8.56 13.07
C LYS A 491 -23.25 8.69 14.58
N GLU A 492 -24.29 8.70 15.41
CA GLU A 492 -24.17 8.78 16.87
C GLU A 492 -23.61 7.49 17.49
N LYS A 493 -23.67 6.38 16.75
CA LYS A 493 -23.08 5.10 17.15
C LYS A 493 -21.71 4.86 16.53
N LEU A 494 -21.42 5.48 15.38
CA LEU A 494 -20.21 5.27 14.62
C LEU A 494 -18.98 5.88 15.30
N ASN A 495 -17.86 5.15 15.34
CA ASN A 495 -16.58 5.68 15.82
C ASN A 495 -15.55 5.84 14.70
N TYR A 496 -15.42 4.84 13.83
CA TYR A 496 -14.35 4.80 12.84
C TYR A 496 -14.85 4.46 11.44
N ILE A 497 -14.32 5.16 10.44
CA ILE A 497 -14.47 4.82 9.02
C ILE A 497 -13.10 4.35 8.52
N ILE A 498 -13.03 3.13 8.00
CA ILE A 498 -11.80 2.54 7.46
C ILE A 498 -12.06 2.04 6.04
N GLY A 499 -11.02 1.79 5.25
CA GLY A 499 -11.20 1.09 3.98
C GLY A 499 -10.23 1.51 2.87
N ASN A 500 -10.38 0.83 1.74
CA ASN A 500 -9.61 1.05 0.52
C ASN A 500 -10.55 1.21 -0.69
N PRO A 501 -11.17 2.39 -0.86
CA PRO A 501 -12.15 2.59 -1.93
C PRO A 501 -11.50 2.61 -3.32
N PRO A 502 -12.26 2.35 -4.40
CA PRO A 502 -11.70 2.14 -5.74
C PRO A 502 -11.02 3.38 -6.35
N PHE A 503 -9.87 3.18 -7.02
CA PHE A 503 -9.11 4.25 -7.68
C PHE A 503 -9.41 4.29 -9.17
N VAL A 504 -10.03 5.37 -9.64
CA VAL A 504 -10.29 5.56 -11.07
C VAL A 504 -10.09 7.02 -11.46
N GLY A 505 -9.00 7.28 -12.17
CA GLY A 505 -8.68 8.61 -12.67
C GLY A 505 -9.78 9.17 -13.58
N TYR A 506 -10.00 10.48 -13.53
CA TYR A 506 -11.18 11.15 -14.12
C TYR A 506 -11.43 10.86 -15.62
N SER A 507 -10.38 10.51 -16.38
CA SER A 507 -10.44 10.19 -17.81
C SER A 507 -10.76 8.72 -18.09
N LEU A 508 -10.61 7.86 -17.09
CA LEU A 508 -10.87 6.41 -17.15
C LEU A 508 -12.21 6.02 -16.52
N GLN A 509 -12.85 6.94 -15.80
CA GLN A 509 -14.17 6.72 -15.20
C GLN A 509 -15.22 6.38 -16.26
N SER A 510 -16.06 5.38 -15.95
CA SER A 510 -17.26 5.08 -16.73
C SER A 510 -18.27 6.24 -16.63
N LYS A 511 -19.28 6.24 -17.51
CA LYS A 511 -20.35 7.26 -17.45
C LYS A 511 -21.08 7.23 -16.10
N ALA A 512 -21.39 6.03 -15.59
CA ALA A 512 -22.06 5.86 -14.31
C ALA A 512 -21.21 6.35 -13.13
N GLN A 513 -19.92 6.00 -13.09
CA GLN A 513 -18.99 6.49 -12.07
C GLN A 513 -18.88 8.02 -12.10
N LYS A 514 -18.90 8.61 -13.29
CA LYS A 514 -18.86 10.07 -13.45
C LYS A 514 -20.14 10.74 -12.95
N GLU A 515 -21.29 10.13 -13.18
CA GLU A 515 -22.57 10.59 -12.63
C GLU A 515 -22.58 10.49 -11.10
N ASP A 516 -22.03 9.42 -10.52
CA ASP A 516 -21.92 9.25 -9.06
C ASP A 516 -21.06 10.34 -8.41
N ILE A 517 -19.90 10.68 -8.99
CA ILE A 517 -19.07 11.75 -8.45
C ILE A 517 -19.76 13.12 -8.56
N LEU A 518 -20.45 13.37 -9.68
CA LEU A 518 -21.16 14.63 -9.87
C LEU A 518 -22.33 14.77 -8.88
N SER A 519 -23.02 13.67 -8.52
CA SER A 519 -24.14 13.71 -7.58
C SER A 519 -23.69 13.84 -6.12
N VAL A 520 -22.53 13.28 -5.76
CA VAL A 520 -21.99 13.36 -4.39
C VAL A 520 -21.24 14.65 -4.14
N PHE A 521 -20.36 15.06 -5.06
CA PHE A 521 -19.41 16.15 -4.83
C PHE A 521 -20.03 17.52 -5.15
N VAL A 522 -20.95 17.95 -4.29
CA VAL A 522 -21.82 19.12 -4.45
C VAL A 522 -21.55 20.24 -3.44
N ASP A 523 -21.97 21.47 -3.74
CA ASP A 523 -21.96 22.59 -2.80
C ASP A 523 -23.14 22.53 -1.81
N GLU A 524 -23.24 23.51 -0.90
CA GLU A 524 -24.33 23.63 0.08
C GLU A 524 -25.73 23.72 -0.54
N LYS A 525 -25.84 24.02 -1.84
CA LYS A 525 -27.10 24.10 -2.59
C LYS A 525 -27.39 22.83 -3.40
N GLY A 526 -26.58 21.78 -3.23
CA GLY A 526 -26.70 20.54 -3.97
C GLY A 526 -26.22 20.64 -5.42
N LYS A 527 -25.46 21.66 -5.78
CA LYS A 527 -24.92 21.82 -7.15
C LYS A 527 -23.51 21.22 -7.25
N PRO A 528 -23.20 20.40 -8.27
CA PRO A 528 -21.87 19.83 -8.44
C PRO A 528 -20.78 20.90 -8.55
N PHE A 529 -19.65 20.71 -7.86
CA PHE A 529 -18.50 21.58 -8.02
C PHE A 529 -18.01 21.56 -9.47
N LYS A 530 -17.53 22.70 -9.99
CA LYS A 530 -16.99 22.79 -11.37
C LYS A 530 -15.85 21.79 -11.63
N THR A 531 -15.13 21.40 -10.58
CA THR A 531 -14.01 20.46 -10.63
C THR A 531 -14.42 19.01 -10.44
N ALA A 532 -15.66 18.71 -10.02
CA ALA A 532 -16.11 17.35 -9.71
C ALA A 532 -15.95 16.39 -10.90
N GLY A 533 -16.14 16.86 -12.14
CA GLY A 533 -15.92 16.03 -13.34
C GLY A 533 -14.44 15.72 -13.68
N LYS A 534 -13.48 16.16 -12.85
CA LYS A 534 -12.03 16.05 -13.05
C LYS A 534 -11.27 15.51 -11.84
N ILE A 535 -11.97 15.08 -10.79
CA ILE A 535 -11.31 14.47 -9.61
C ILE A 535 -11.30 12.95 -9.74
N ASP A 536 -10.38 12.31 -9.00
CA ASP A 536 -10.35 10.86 -8.89
C ASP A 536 -11.63 10.31 -8.25
N PHE A 537 -12.02 9.09 -8.62
CA PHE A 537 -13.25 8.46 -8.14
C PHE A 537 -13.24 8.24 -6.62
N VAL A 538 -12.07 7.94 -6.04
CA VAL A 538 -11.90 7.76 -4.59
C VAL A 538 -12.32 9.01 -3.78
N ALA A 539 -12.30 10.21 -4.39
CA ALA A 539 -12.69 11.46 -3.73
C ALA A 539 -14.16 11.48 -3.27
N GLY A 540 -15.03 10.67 -3.88
CA GLY A 540 -16.42 10.52 -3.45
C GLY A 540 -16.54 10.00 -2.02
N TRP A 541 -15.69 9.04 -1.64
CA TRP A 541 -15.66 8.46 -0.30
C TRP A 541 -15.15 9.43 0.76
N TYR A 542 -14.18 10.27 0.43
CA TYR A 542 -13.75 11.36 1.32
C TYR A 542 -14.89 12.35 1.59
N TYR A 543 -15.64 12.71 0.55
CA TYR A 543 -16.77 13.61 0.68
C TYR A 543 -17.88 13.02 1.55
N LYS A 544 -18.27 11.76 1.29
CA LYS A 544 -19.30 11.04 2.07
C LYS A 544 -18.87 10.85 3.53
N SER A 545 -17.60 10.51 3.76
CA SER A 545 -17.03 10.42 5.11
C SER A 545 -17.10 11.76 5.82
N ALA A 546 -16.66 12.84 5.16
CA ALA A 546 -16.68 14.20 5.70
C ALA A 546 -18.11 14.69 6.03
N GLN A 547 -19.07 14.31 5.18
CA GLN A 547 -20.48 14.60 5.41
C GLN A 547 -21.01 13.89 6.66
N LEU A 548 -20.73 12.58 6.79
CA LEU A 548 -21.19 11.77 7.92
C LEU A 548 -20.58 12.22 9.25
N MET A 549 -19.28 12.56 9.27
CA MET A 549 -18.57 12.93 10.49
C MET A 549 -18.85 14.35 11.00
N LYS A 550 -19.49 15.21 10.20
CA LYS A 550 -19.72 16.62 10.56
C LYS A 550 -20.49 16.73 11.88
N GLY A 551 -19.86 17.34 12.88
CA GLY A 551 -20.47 17.53 14.21
C GLY A 551 -20.39 16.31 15.13
N THR A 552 -19.51 15.35 14.83
CA THR A 552 -19.26 14.14 15.62
C THR A 552 -17.77 13.98 15.93
N ASP A 553 -17.42 12.99 16.74
CA ASP A 553 -16.03 12.57 16.99
C ASP A 553 -15.57 11.41 16.09
N ILE A 554 -16.34 11.10 15.03
CA ILE A 554 -15.96 10.08 14.04
C ILE A 554 -14.61 10.43 13.41
N ARG A 555 -13.74 9.42 13.31
CA ARG A 555 -12.45 9.52 12.62
C ARG A 555 -12.42 8.57 11.44
N ALA A 556 -11.76 8.98 10.36
CA ALA A 556 -11.61 8.16 9.17
C ALA A 556 -10.14 7.94 8.83
N ALA A 557 -9.80 6.78 8.27
CA ALA A 557 -8.56 6.61 7.54
C ALA A 557 -8.79 5.78 6.28
N LEU A 558 -8.42 6.33 5.12
CA LEU A 558 -8.66 5.70 3.82
C LEU A 558 -7.35 5.53 3.06
N VAL A 559 -7.22 4.37 2.40
CA VAL A 559 -6.19 4.14 1.37
C VAL A 559 -6.62 4.85 0.09
N SER A 560 -5.68 5.45 -0.64
CA SER A 560 -6.00 6.16 -1.88
C SER A 560 -4.82 6.21 -2.84
N THR A 561 -5.10 6.39 -4.14
CA THR A 561 -4.06 6.84 -5.08
C THR A 561 -3.39 8.11 -4.57
N ASN A 562 -2.06 8.16 -4.64
CA ASN A 562 -1.30 9.33 -4.22
C ASN A 562 -1.68 10.63 -4.97
N SER A 563 -2.33 10.49 -6.13
CA SER A 563 -2.78 11.59 -6.97
C SER A 563 -3.75 12.54 -6.27
N ILE A 564 -4.53 12.10 -5.28
CA ILE A 564 -5.44 13.01 -4.55
C ILE A 564 -4.71 14.04 -3.68
N THR A 565 -3.41 13.83 -3.43
CA THR A 565 -2.55 14.71 -2.65
C THR A 565 -1.51 15.43 -3.51
N GLN A 566 -1.69 15.43 -4.84
CA GLN A 566 -0.74 15.96 -5.80
C GLN A 566 -1.43 16.75 -6.93
N GLY A 567 -0.70 17.70 -7.52
CA GLY A 567 -1.15 18.39 -8.73
C GLY A 567 -2.49 19.13 -8.60
N GLU A 568 -3.32 19.03 -9.65
CA GLU A 568 -4.60 19.74 -9.73
C GLU A 568 -5.71 19.17 -8.83
N GLN A 569 -5.55 17.93 -8.36
CA GLN A 569 -6.52 17.23 -7.53
C GLN A 569 -6.64 17.86 -6.14
N VAL A 570 -5.53 18.38 -5.59
CA VAL A 570 -5.45 18.82 -4.19
C VAL A 570 -6.47 19.91 -3.87
N ALA A 571 -6.44 21.01 -4.63
CA ALA A 571 -7.37 22.11 -4.44
C ALA A 571 -8.80 21.76 -4.88
N ALA A 572 -8.97 20.79 -5.78
CA ALA A 572 -10.28 20.35 -6.25
C ALA A 572 -11.01 19.49 -5.21
N ILE A 573 -10.28 18.70 -4.43
CA ILE A 573 -10.83 17.76 -3.44
C ILE A 573 -10.82 18.40 -2.04
N TRP A 574 -9.64 18.73 -1.51
CA TRP A 574 -9.46 19.01 -0.10
C TRP A 574 -9.98 20.37 0.33
N LYS A 575 -10.01 21.34 -0.59
CA LYS A 575 -10.55 22.67 -0.29
C LYS A 575 -12.05 22.61 0.01
N PRO A 576 -12.91 22.01 -0.83
CA PRO A 576 -14.29 21.72 -0.46
C PRO A 576 -14.46 20.98 0.86
N LEU A 577 -13.67 19.91 1.09
CA LEU A 577 -13.77 19.12 2.32
C LEU A 577 -13.49 19.97 3.56
N LYS A 578 -12.45 20.80 3.51
CA LYS A 578 -12.11 21.72 4.59
C LYS A 578 -13.15 22.82 4.77
N GLU A 579 -13.58 23.48 3.71
CA GLU A 579 -14.49 24.63 3.78
C GLU A 579 -15.92 24.26 4.19
N LEU A 580 -16.44 23.10 3.73
CA LEU A 580 -17.82 22.68 4.01
C LEU A 580 -17.97 21.92 5.34
N PHE A 581 -16.97 21.12 5.70
CA PHE A 581 -17.06 20.16 6.81
C PHE A 581 -16.05 20.45 7.93
N GLY A 582 -15.02 21.26 7.70
CA GLY A 582 -13.98 21.53 8.69
C GLY A 582 -12.93 20.43 8.81
N ILE A 583 -12.74 19.63 7.75
CA ILE A 583 -11.81 18.50 7.73
C ILE A 583 -10.37 18.97 7.94
N HIS A 584 -9.66 18.23 8.79
CA HIS A 584 -8.21 18.29 8.92
C HIS A 584 -7.62 16.87 8.95
N ILE A 585 -6.33 16.77 8.65
CA ILE A 585 -5.60 15.50 8.61
C ILE A 585 -4.93 15.27 9.98
N ASP A 586 -5.19 14.09 10.55
CA ASP A 586 -4.71 13.62 11.84
C ASP A 586 -3.35 12.91 11.70
N PHE A 587 -3.23 12.01 10.71
CA PHE A 587 -1.99 11.35 10.35
C PHE A 587 -1.97 11.02 8.86
N ALA A 588 -0.80 10.74 8.29
CA ALA A 588 -0.72 10.29 6.91
C ALA A 588 0.50 9.42 6.63
N TYR A 589 0.32 8.39 5.81
CA TYR A 589 1.43 7.74 5.09
C TYR A 589 1.62 8.43 3.75
N ARG A 590 2.83 8.90 3.51
CA ARG A 590 3.25 9.44 2.22
C ARG A 590 3.35 8.31 1.18
N THR A 591 3.65 8.68 -0.05
CA THR A 591 3.62 7.74 -1.18
C THR A 591 4.47 6.50 -0.93
N PHE A 592 3.83 5.33 -0.93
CA PHE A 592 4.48 4.02 -0.95
C PHE A 592 3.95 3.18 -2.12
N ARG A 593 4.69 2.13 -2.47
CA ARG A 593 4.27 1.19 -3.52
C ARG A 593 3.29 0.20 -2.93
N TRP A 594 2.16 0.04 -3.59
CA TRP A 594 1.21 -1.01 -3.27
C TRP A 594 1.57 -2.25 -4.06
N ASP A 595 2.21 -3.21 -3.39
CA ASP A 595 2.48 -4.52 -3.97
C ASP A 595 1.27 -5.41 -3.64
N SER A 596 0.44 -5.71 -4.64
CA SER A 596 -0.58 -6.76 -4.52
C SER A 596 0.09 -8.11 -4.81
N GLU A 597 -0.10 -9.10 -3.94
CA GLU A 597 0.51 -10.44 -4.01
C GLU A 597 0.00 -11.31 -5.17
N ALA A 598 -0.91 -10.80 -6.00
CA ALA A 598 -1.36 -11.47 -7.22
C ALA A 598 -0.26 -11.49 -8.30
N SER A 599 -0.22 -12.57 -9.09
CA SER A 599 0.78 -12.91 -10.11
C SER A 599 1.01 -11.89 -11.24
N GLN A 600 0.27 -10.78 -11.29
CA GLN A 600 0.46 -9.66 -12.23
C GLN A 600 0.49 -8.33 -11.46
N MET A 601 1.69 -7.88 -11.07
CA MET A 601 1.91 -6.67 -10.28
C MET A 601 1.52 -5.39 -11.05
N ALA A 602 0.32 -4.86 -10.81
CA ALA A 602 0.02 -3.47 -11.16
C ALA A 602 0.61 -2.57 -10.06
N HIS A 603 1.80 -2.00 -10.29
CA HIS A 603 2.41 -1.06 -9.33
C HIS A 603 1.63 0.26 -9.27
N VAL A 604 0.68 0.35 -8.35
CA VAL A 604 0.00 1.60 -7.97
C VAL A 604 0.75 2.22 -6.81
N HIS A 605 0.81 3.55 -6.79
CA HIS A 605 1.42 4.30 -5.71
C HIS A 605 0.31 4.88 -4.82
N CYS A 606 0.31 4.48 -3.56
CA CYS A 606 -0.77 4.80 -2.62
C CYS A 606 -0.31 5.76 -1.53
N VAL A 607 -1.27 6.41 -0.90
CA VAL A 607 -1.16 7.13 0.37
C VAL A 607 -2.23 6.59 1.31
N ILE A 608 -2.03 6.78 2.61
CA ILE A 608 -3.07 6.58 3.62
C ILE A 608 -3.27 7.92 4.30
N VAL A 609 -4.53 8.37 4.37
CA VAL A 609 -4.86 9.65 5.02
C VAL A 609 -5.84 9.39 6.14
N GLY A 610 -5.41 9.64 7.37
CA GLY A 610 -6.26 9.71 8.56
C GLY A 610 -6.78 11.13 8.75
N PHE A 611 -8.08 11.33 8.83
CA PHE A 611 -8.71 12.65 8.88
C PHE A 611 -9.98 12.65 9.72
N SER A 612 -10.33 13.82 10.24
CA SER A 612 -11.54 13.99 11.04
C SER A 612 -12.03 15.45 11.07
N CYS A 613 -13.17 15.67 11.73
CA CYS A 613 -13.68 16.97 12.14
C CYS A 613 -13.49 17.23 13.66
N SER A 614 -12.87 16.30 14.38
CA SER A 614 -12.76 16.36 15.85
C SER A 614 -11.78 17.44 16.30
N ASN A 615 -12.11 18.17 17.37
CA ASN A 615 -11.23 19.24 17.89
C ASN A 615 -10.15 18.72 18.85
N ASP A 616 -10.07 17.40 19.06
CA ASP A 616 -9.09 16.78 19.93
C ASP A 616 -7.66 17.01 19.43
N LYS A 617 -6.81 17.49 20.34
CA LYS A 617 -5.40 17.79 20.06
C LYS A 617 -4.55 16.52 20.14
N ARG A 618 -4.65 15.66 19.14
CA ARG A 618 -3.73 14.53 18.95
C ARG A 618 -2.41 15.00 18.35
N THR A 619 -1.34 14.26 18.62
CA THR A 619 -0.06 14.49 17.94
C THR A 619 -0.22 14.07 16.48
N LYS A 620 0.05 14.98 15.55
CA LYS A 620 -0.02 14.67 14.11
C LYS A 620 1.26 14.00 13.64
N ILE A 621 1.12 12.90 12.91
CA ILE A 621 2.26 12.08 12.47
C ILE A 621 2.22 11.88 10.95
N ILE A 622 3.36 12.11 10.31
CA ILE A 622 3.60 11.76 8.91
C ILE A 622 4.58 10.59 8.86
N TYR A 623 4.18 9.52 8.20
CA TYR A 623 5.00 8.35 7.91
C TYR A 623 5.57 8.49 6.49
N ASP A 624 6.89 8.54 6.34
CA ASP A 624 7.60 8.71 5.07
C ASP A 624 8.63 7.59 4.88
N GLY A 625 8.18 6.47 4.31
CA GLY A 625 8.91 5.21 4.40
C GLY A 625 9.06 4.78 5.86
N GLU A 626 10.30 4.53 6.29
CA GLU A 626 10.63 4.17 7.67
C GLU A 626 10.68 5.39 8.62
N ARG A 627 10.57 6.62 8.10
CA ARG A 627 10.68 7.83 8.92
C ARG A 627 9.34 8.21 9.53
N ILE A 628 9.35 8.46 10.83
CA ILE A 628 8.22 9.01 11.59
C ILE A 628 8.49 10.49 11.86
N ILE A 629 7.65 11.37 11.31
CA ILE A 629 7.79 12.83 11.43
C ILE A 629 6.62 13.37 12.23
N LYS A 630 6.91 13.95 13.40
CA LYS A 630 5.93 14.73 14.17
C LYS A 630 5.69 16.06 13.44
N ALA A 631 4.43 16.36 13.14
CA ALA A 631 4.04 17.56 12.40
C ALA A 631 3.20 18.49 13.27
N ASN A 632 3.31 19.79 13.04
CA ASN A 632 2.42 20.78 13.65
C ASN A 632 1.07 20.82 12.89
N ASN A 633 1.13 20.70 11.56
CA ASN A 633 -0.04 20.58 10.71
C ASN A 633 0.25 19.68 9.52
N ILE A 634 -0.63 18.73 9.20
CA ILE A 634 -0.54 17.97 7.96
C ILE A 634 -1.48 18.60 6.95
N ASN A 635 -0.93 19.23 5.92
CA ASN A 635 -1.76 19.81 4.86
C ASN A 635 -2.14 18.76 3.79
N ALA A 636 -2.94 19.18 2.81
CA ALA A 636 -3.44 18.34 1.73
C ALA A 636 -2.37 17.79 0.75
N TYR A 637 -1.09 18.19 0.90
CA TYR A 637 0.08 17.63 0.21
C TYR A 637 0.88 16.65 1.10
N LEU A 638 0.34 16.31 2.27
CA LEU A 638 0.91 15.42 3.29
C LEU A 638 2.28 15.88 3.80
N ILE A 639 2.45 17.18 3.99
CA ILE A 639 3.68 17.81 4.52
C ILE A 639 3.35 18.69 5.74
N ASP A 640 4.36 18.92 6.59
CA ASP A 640 4.28 19.86 7.71
C ASP A 640 4.32 21.31 7.24
N ALA A 641 3.17 21.86 6.87
CA ALA A 641 3.02 23.21 6.35
C ALA A 641 1.60 23.74 6.54
N PRO A 642 1.36 25.06 6.39
CA PRO A 642 0.00 25.61 6.40
C PRO A 642 -0.89 25.03 5.31
N ASP A 643 -2.21 25.07 5.55
CA ASP A 643 -3.21 24.62 4.59
C ASP A 643 -3.39 25.65 3.47
N ILE A 644 -2.69 25.42 2.38
CA ILE A 644 -2.72 26.23 1.17
C ILE A 644 -3.18 25.35 0.02
N PHE A 645 -4.03 25.89 -0.85
CA PHE A 645 -4.62 25.16 -1.97
C PHE A 645 -4.22 25.81 -3.29
N ILE A 646 -3.22 25.22 -3.97
CA ILE A 646 -2.74 25.71 -5.26
C ILE A 646 -3.75 25.35 -6.35
N ARG A 647 -4.38 26.36 -6.95
CA ARG A 647 -5.36 26.17 -8.03
C ARG A 647 -4.70 26.19 -9.40
N SER A 648 -5.30 25.52 -10.38
CA SER A 648 -4.88 25.65 -11.78
C SER A 648 -5.17 27.06 -12.29
N VAL A 649 -4.13 27.79 -12.70
CA VAL A 649 -4.24 29.13 -13.30
C VAL A 649 -3.62 29.15 -14.70
N ASN A 650 -4.22 29.88 -15.63
CA ASN A 650 -3.79 29.94 -17.03
C ASN A 650 -2.72 31.00 -17.31
N LEU A 651 -2.50 31.92 -16.38
CA LEU A 651 -1.51 32.99 -16.48
C LEU A 651 -0.63 32.97 -15.23
N SER A 652 0.65 33.31 -15.42
CA SER A 652 1.61 33.42 -14.34
C SER A 652 1.20 34.52 -13.36
N LEU A 653 1.17 34.20 -12.06
CA LEU A 653 0.92 35.17 -10.98
C LEU A 653 1.92 36.33 -11.02
N CYS A 654 3.19 36.03 -11.29
CA CYS A 654 4.26 37.04 -11.36
C CYS A 654 4.52 37.61 -12.77
N LYS A 655 3.56 37.50 -13.71
CA LYS A 655 3.66 38.03 -15.10
C LYS A 655 4.89 37.55 -15.89
N MET A 656 5.34 36.33 -15.68
CA MET A 656 6.49 35.74 -16.38
C MET A 656 6.15 35.31 -17.83
N PRO A 657 7.16 35.12 -18.71
CA PRO A 657 6.93 34.69 -20.10
C PRO A 657 6.07 33.44 -20.18
N LYS A 658 5.19 33.37 -21.19
CA LYS A 658 4.28 32.23 -21.34
C LYS A 658 5.06 30.95 -21.66
N MET A 659 4.85 29.93 -20.83
CA MET A 659 5.19 28.55 -21.16
C MET A 659 4.04 27.95 -21.98
N LEU A 660 4.38 27.21 -23.03
CA LEU A 660 3.44 26.62 -23.99
C LEU A 660 3.65 25.10 -24.07
N SER A 661 2.62 24.36 -24.47
CA SER A 661 2.81 22.96 -24.89
C SER A 661 3.55 22.91 -26.23
N GLY A 662 4.42 21.91 -26.41
CA GLY A 662 4.93 21.55 -27.72
C GLY A 662 3.83 20.99 -28.64
N ASN A 663 4.23 20.63 -29.85
CA ASN A 663 3.34 20.33 -30.96
C ASN A 663 2.78 18.91 -30.89
N ARG A 664 1.46 18.75 -30.94
CA ARG A 664 0.83 17.43 -31.00
C ARG A 664 0.69 16.97 -32.45
N PRO A 665 1.28 15.83 -32.84
CA PRO A 665 1.19 15.34 -34.22
C PRO A 665 -0.22 14.94 -34.63
N THR A 666 -0.95 14.21 -33.77
CA THR A 666 -2.30 13.65 -34.06
C THR A 666 -2.37 12.91 -35.40
N ASP A 667 -1.28 12.25 -35.78
CA ASP A 667 -0.98 11.82 -37.14
C ASP A 667 -1.10 10.31 -37.37
N GLY A 668 -1.46 9.55 -36.32
CA GLY A 668 -1.44 8.09 -36.36
C GLY A 668 -0.05 7.48 -36.46
N GLY A 669 1.02 8.26 -36.22
CA GLY A 669 2.40 7.83 -36.38
C GLY A 669 2.95 7.94 -37.81
N HIS A 670 2.21 8.54 -38.75
CA HIS A 670 2.61 8.59 -40.15
C HIS A 670 3.52 9.77 -40.52
N LEU A 671 3.48 10.89 -39.78
CA LEU A 671 4.36 12.04 -40.00
C LEU A 671 5.62 12.02 -39.13
N ILE A 672 5.70 11.08 -38.19
CA ILE A 672 6.90 10.82 -37.39
C ILE A 672 7.74 9.74 -38.07
N LEU A 673 9.06 9.91 -38.02
CA LEU A 673 10.05 9.03 -38.64
C LEU A 673 11.09 8.60 -37.61
N SER A 674 11.40 7.31 -37.58
CA SER A 674 12.67 6.81 -37.04
C SER A 674 13.85 7.25 -37.93
N LYS A 675 15.07 7.08 -37.44
CA LYS A 675 16.29 7.33 -38.22
C LYS A 675 16.30 6.54 -39.54
N ASN A 676 16.02 5.24 -39.48
CA ASN A 676 16.00 4.37 -40.65
C ASN A 676 14.92 4.80 -41.66
N GLU A 677 13.69 5.08 -41.21
CA GLU A 677 12.63 5.56 -42.10
C GLU A 677 12.96 6.89 -42.76
N LYS A 678 13.65 7.78 -42.03
CA LYS A 678 14.12 9.06 -42.56
C LYS A 678 15.23 8.85 -43.59
N ASP A 679 16.19 7.97 -43.34
CA ASP A 679 17.28 7.68 -44.28
C ASP A 679 16.76 6.99 -45.55
N GLU A 680 15.85 6.02 -45.43
CA GLU A 680 15.18 5.38 -46.57
C GLU A 680 14.34 6.37 -47.39
N LEU A 681 13.65 7.30 -46.72
CA LEU A 681 12.87 8.33 -47.41
C LEU A 681 13.78 9.26 -48.20
N LEU A 682 14.89 9.71 -47.61
CA LEU A 682 15.81 10.65 -48.28
C LEU A 682 16.67 9.99 -49.35
N GLU A 683 16.94 8.68 -49.26
CA GLU A 683 17.59 7.92 -50.32
C GLU A 683 16.70 7.85 -51.57
N LYS A 684 15.39 7.61 -51.38
CA LYS A 684 14.42 7.49 -52.48
C LYS A 684 13.91 8.85 -52.96
N GLU A 685 13.80 9.83 -52.07
CA GLU A 685 13.30 11.18 -52.33
C GLU A 685 14.21 12.27 -51.73
N PRO A 686 15.40 12.53 -52.31
CA PRO A 686 16.32 13.55 -51.79
C PRO A 686 15.70 14.94 -51.68
N GLN A 687 14.75 15.27 -52.57
CA GLN A 687 13.97 16.51 -52.57
C GLN A 687 13.09 16.70 -51.33
N ALA A 688 12.83 15.65 -50.54
CA ALA A 688 12.09 15.75 -49.28
C ALA A 688 12.93 16.33 -48.13
N THR A 689 14.26 16.48 -48.31
CA THR A 689 15.20 16.97 -47.28
C THR A 689 14.73 18.25 -46.57
N PRO A 690 14.23 19.30 -47.25
CA PRO A 690 13.80 20.54 -46.59
C PRO A 690 12.61 20.36 -45.62
N PHE A 691 11.86 19.27 -45.77
CA PHE A 691 10.68 18.96 -44.97
C PHE A 691 10.99 18.08 -43.75
N VAL A 692 12.19 17.52 -43.66
CA VAL A 692 12.59 16.68 -42.54
C VAL A 692 13.24 17.53 -41.47
N LYS A 693 12.67 17.50 -40.26
CA LYS A 693 13.24 18.14 -39.07
C LYS A 693 13.46 17.15 -37.95
N GLN A 694 14.40 17.45 -37.06
CA GLN A 694 14.56 16.70 -35.82
C GLN A 694 13.30 16.89 -34.97
N PHE A 695 12.80 15.82 -34.39
CA PHE A 695 11.61 15.81 -33.56
C PHE A 695 11.96 15.26 -32.19
N MET A 696 11.64 15.99 -31.13
CA MET A 696 11.93 15.57 -29.77
C MET A 696 10.66 15.54 -28.93
N MET A 697 10.42 14.41 -28.26
CA MET A 697 9.53 14.33 -27.11
C MET A 697 10.38 14.30 -25.84
N GLY A 698 9.75 14.12 -24.67
CA GLY A 698 10.48 14.08 -23.40
C GLY A 698 11.58 13.01 -23.37
N TYR A 699 11.31 11.84 -23.96
CA TYR A 699 12.28 10.74 -23.99
C TYR A 699 13.49 11.05 -24.88
N GLU A 700 13.28 11.49 -26.12
CA GLU A 700 14.36 11.84 -27.05
C GLU A 700 15.20 13.00 -26.52
N PHE A 701 14.55 14.00 -25.90
CA PHE A 701 15.24 15.14 -25.31
C PHE A 701 16.16 14.75 -24.15
N ILE A 702 15.70 13.85 -23.28
CA ILE A 702 16.48 13.43 -22.10
C ILE A 702 17.59 12.45 -22.47
N ASN A 703 17.29 11.48 -23.34
CA ASN A 703 18.20 10.37 -23.66
C ASN A 703 19.04 10.62 -24.93
N ASN A 704 18.92 11.79 -25.55
CA ASN A 704 19.61 12.16 -26.79
C ASN A 704 19.38 11.14 -27.94
N VAL A 705 18.14 10.68 -28.09
CA VAL A 705 17.75 9.71 -29.13
C VAL A 705 17.30 10.43 -30.39
N GLU A 706 17.79 9.99 -31.54
CA GLU A 706 17.42 10.57 -32.83
C GLU A 706 16.01 10.17 -33.27
N ARG A 707 15.17 11.18 -33.52
CA ARG A 707 13.85 11.02 -34.12
C ARG A 707 13.55 12.22 -34.99
N PHE A 708 12.75 12.02 -36.03
CA PHE A 708 12.48 13.03 -37.05
C PHE A 708 10.98 13.15 -37.31
N CYS A 709 10.60 14.24 -37.95
CA CYS A 709 9.24 14.44 -38.44
C CYS A 709 9.23 15.11 -39.81
N LEU A 710 8.13 14.91 -40.52
CA LEU A 710 7.77 15.68 -41.70
C LEU A 710 7.09 16.98 -41.25
N TRP A 711 7.84 18.08 -41.29
CA TRP A 711 7.36 19.41 -40.94
C TRP A 711 6.98 20.19 -42.21
N LEU A 712 5.70 20.15 -42.57
CA LEU A 712 5.19 20.66 -43.85
C LEU A 712 4.48 22.02 -43.73
N VAL A 713 4.74 22.75 -42.65
CA VAL A 713 4.22 24.12 -42.47
C VAL A 713 4.77 24.99 -43.61
N ASP A 714 3.89 25.71 -44.29
CA ASP A 714 4.18 26.58 -45.43
C ASP A 714 4.82 25.87 -46.65
N ALA A 715 4.74 24.53 -46.72
CA ALA A 715 5.26 23.78 -47.85
C ALA A 715 4.49 24.08 -49.15
N ASN A 716 5.21 24.34 -50.25
CA ASN A 716 4.58 24.61 -51.53
C ASN A 716 3.94 23.33 -52.10
N PRO A 717 2.68 23.35 -52.57
CA PRO A 717 2.02 22.17 -53.14
C PRO A 717 2.72 21.55 -54.34
N SER A 718 3.52 22.32 -55.09
CA SER A 718 4.30 21.80 -56.22
C SER A 718 5.50 20.98 -55.77
N ASP A 719 6.15 21.35 -54.66
CA ASP A 719 7.26 20.59 -54.08
C ASP A 719 6.77 19.30 -53.41
N LEU A 720 5.64 19.37 -52.70
CA LEU A 720 5.01 18.18 -52.10
C LEU A 720 4.61 17.15 -53.16
N ARG A 721 4.06 17.59 -54.30
CA ARG A 721 3.70 16.69 -55.42
C ARG A 721 4.89 15.96 -56.03
N ARG A 722 6.11 16.48 -55.88
CA ARG A 722 7.34 15.82 -56.33
C ARG A 722 7.83 14.74 -55.35
N CYS A 723 7.17 14.55 -54.21
CA CYS A 723 7.54 13.61 -53.16
C CYS A 723 6.42 12.56 -52.94
N PRO A 724 6.24 11.57 -53.83
CA PRO A 724 5.15 10.59 -53.74
C PRO A 724 5.12 9.76 -52.45
N LEU A 725 6.26 9.34 -51.90
CA LEU A 725 6.36 8.60 -50.64
C LEU A 725 6.02 9.47 -49.44
N LEU A 726 6.49 10.72 -49.41
CA LEU A 726 6.06 11.71 -48.42
C LEU A 726 4.54 11.90 -48.49
N MET A 727 3.98 12.08 -49.68
CA MET A 727 2.54 12.25 -49.87
C MET A 727 1.73 11.00 -49.49
N ARG A 728 2.30 9.80 -49.63
CA ARG A 728 1.68 8.58 -49.13
C ARG A 728 1.53 8.62 -47.60
N ARG A 729 2.53 9.11 -46.88
CA ARG A 729 2.45 9.29 -45.41
C ARG A 729 1.41 10.34 -45.02
N VAL A 730 1.30 11.44 -45.76
CA VAL A 730 0.24 12.45 -45.57
C VAL A 730 -1.16 11.84 -45.78
N GLN A 731 -1.32 10.99 -46.79
CA GLN A 731 -2.58 10.29 -47.06
C GLN A 731 -2.95 9.32 -45.92
N LEU A 732 -1.99 8.55 -45.41
CA LEU A 732 -2.22 7.67 -44.25
C LEU A 732 -2.56 8.46 -42.98
N CYS A 733 -1.91 9.61 -42.77
CA CYS A 733 -2.26 10.53 -41.68
C CYS A 733 -3.72 11.01 -41.80
N LYS A 734 -4.17 11.35 -43.00
CA LYS A 734 -5.56 11.75 -43.27
C LYS A 734 -6.53 10.63 -42.91
N GLU A 735 -6.32 9.43 -43.47
CA GLU A 735 -7.18 8.25 -43.23
C GLU A 735 -7.26 7.92 -41.73
N SER A 736 -6.12 7.95 -41.03
CA SER A 736 -6.05 7.73 -39.59
C SER A 736 -6.85 8.77 -38.77
N ARG A 737 -6.89 10.02 -39.23
CA ARG A 737 -7.66 11.10 -38.59
C ARG A 737 -9.16 10.96 -38.85
N GLU A 738 -9.56 10.59 -40.07
CA GLU A 738 -10.97 10.37 -40.45
C GLU A 738 -11.61 9.22 -39.67
N MET A 739 -10.86 8.14 -39.41
CA MET A 739 -11.32 6.98 -38.64
C MET A 739 -11.38 7.22 -37.12
N SER A 740 -10.92 8.36 -36.61
CA SER A 740 -10.87 8.61 -35.16
C SER A 740 -12.27 8.84 -34.57
N PRO A 741 -12.57 8.36 -33.35
CA PRO A 741 -13.82 8.70 -32.66
C PRO A 741 -13.83 10.14 -32.10
N ASP A 742 -12.68 10.82 -32.02
CA ASP A 742 -12.59 12.21 -31.53
C ASP A 742 -12.88 13.20 -32.67
N LYS A 743 -13.97 13.98 -32.54
CA LYS A 743 -14.36 15.00 -33.53
C LYS A 743 -13.26 16.05 -33.76
N GLY A 744 -12.45 16.35 -32.74
CA GLY A 744 -11.32 17.26 -32.86
C GLY A 744 -10.25 16.72 -33.82
N ARG A 745 -9.91 15.45 -33.69
CA ARG A 745 -8.97 14.75 -34.57
C ARG A 745 -9.53 14.55 -35.98
N GLN A 746 -10.82 14.26 -36.14
CA GLN A 746 -11.47 14.17 -37.45
C GLN A 746 -11.31 15.46 -38.25
N LYS A 747 -11.51 16.63 -37.61
CA LYS A 747 -11.33 17.93 -38.28
C LYS A 747 -9.90 18.16 -38.80
N LEU A 748 -8.89 17.58 -38.15
CA LEU A 748 -7.51 17.68 -38.60
C LEU A 748 -7.25 16.90 -39.90
N ALA A 749 -8.17 16.05 -40.36
CA ALA A 749 -8.08 15.40 -41.67
C ALA A 749 -8.17 16.41 -42.84
N GLU A 750 -8.76 17.59 -42.62
CA GLU A 750 -8.81 18.69 -43.59
C GLU A 750 -7.43 19.32 -43.83
N THR A 751 -6.51 19.17 -42.87
CA THR A 751 -5.13 19.70 -42.92
C THR A 751 -4.12 18.58 -42.63
N PRO A 752 -4.06 17.52 -43.47
CA PRO A 752 -3.30 16.31 -43.17
C PRO A 752 -1.79 16.50 -43.24
N THR A 753 -1.33 17.62 -43.81
CA THR A 753 0.09 18.01 -43.86
C THR A 753 0.57 18.67 -42.57
N LEU A 754 -0.35 19.11 -41.70
CA LEU A 754 -0.02 19.88 -40.51
C LEU A 754 -0.19 19.05 -39.23
N PHE A 755 0.64 19.34 -38.25
CA PHE A 755 0.37 18.96 -36.86
C PHE A 755 -0.78 19.81 -36.31
N ARG A 756 -1.35 19.41 -35.17
CA ARG A 756 -2.43 20.18 -34.53
C ARG A 756 -1.97 21.58 -34.15
N GLU A 757 -0.78 21.67 -33.57
CA GLU A 757 -0.08 22.93 -33.31
C GLU A 757 1.14 23.06 -34.24
N THR A 758 1.47 24.29 -34.62
CA THR A 758 2.53 24.61 -35.59
C THR A 758 3.59 25.56 -35.02
N LEU A 759 3.89 25.43 -33.72
CA LEU A 759 4.87 26.24 -32.99
C LEU A 759 6.31 25.82 -33.34
N ASN A 760 7.08 26.75 -33.93
CA ASN A 760 8.50 26.55 -34.24
C ASN A 760 9.32 27.84 -34.02
N PRO A 761 9.52 28.28 -32.77
CA PRO A 761 10.27 29.50 -32.47
C PRO A 761 11.77 29.36 -32.77
N GLU A 762 12.46 30.49 -33.03
CA GLU A 762 13.90 30.51 -33.35
C GLU A 762 14.78 29.90 -32.25
N ARG A 763 14.49 30.24 -30.99
CA ARG A 763 15.14 29.69 -29.79
C ARG A 763 14.13 29.54 -28.67
N PHE A 764 14.22 28.45 -27.92
CA PHE A 764 13.33 28.20 -26.78
C PHE A 764 14.01 27.31 -25.72
N ILE A 765 13.53 27.38 -24.48
CA ILE A 765 13.83 26.36 -23.47
C ILE A 765 12.83 25.23 -23.67
N ALA A 766 13.31 23.99 -23.73
CA ALA A 766 12.51 22.78 -23.63
C ALA A 766 12.51 22.25 -22.19
N ILE A 767 11.32 21.90 -21.71
CA ILE A 767 11.08 21.32 -20.38
C ILE A 767 10.31 20.01 -20.56
N PRO A 768 10.87 18.85 -20.18
CA PRO A 768 10.15 17.59 -20.25
C PRO A 768 8.95 17.56 -19.31
N LYS A 769 7.82 17.03 -19.79
CA LYS A 769 6.61 16.91 -18.98
C LYS A 769 6.73 15.85 -17.90
N VAL A 770 7.34 14.71 -18.22
CA VAL A 770 7.52 13.58 -17.30
C VAL A 770 8.99 13.23 -17.20
N THR A 771 9.51 13.14 -15.97
CA THR A 771 10.90 12.77 -15.69
C THR A 771 10.99 11.96 -14.41
N SER A 772 11.95 11.03 -14.34
CA SER A 772 12.17 10.26 -13.10
C SER A 772 12.39 11.16 -11.89
N GLU A 773 11.73 10.77 -10.81
CA GLU A 773 11.83 11.36 -9.47
C GLU A 773 13.22 11.26 -8.86
N ARG A 774 14.03 10.29 -9.32
CA ARG A 774 15.42 10.09 -8.85
C ARG A 774 16.35 11.26 -9.17
N ARG A 775 16.01 12.09 -10.16
CA ARG A 775 16.82 13.25 -10.52
C ARG A 775 16.56 14.40 -9.56
N ARG A 776 17.62 15.02 -9.06
CA ARG A 776 17.52 16.21 -8.19
C ARG A 776 16.94 17.43 -8.93
N TYR A 777 17.24 17.56 -10.22
CA TYR A 777 16.76 18.63 -11.09
C TYR A 777 16.11 18.04 -12.34
N ILE A 778 14.97 18.62 -12.76
CA ILE A 778 14.38 18.31 -14.07
C ILE A 778 15.35 18.81 -15.15
N PRO A 779 15.85 17.94 -16.05
CA PRO A 779 16.74 18.38 -17.11
C PRO A 779 15.98 19.28 -18.08
N MET A 780 16.27 20.58 -18.05
CA MET A 780 15.79 21.58 -19.02
C MET A 780 16.94 22.03 -19.91
N GLY A 781 16.68 22.52 -21.12
CA GLY A 781 17.74 22.93 -22.05
C GLY A 781 17.26 23.81 -23.19
N TYR A 782 18.19 24.49 -23.85
CA TYR A 782 17.89 25.32 -25.01
C TYR A 782 17.87 24.50 -26.30
N LEU A 783 16.85 24.72 -27.11
CA LEU A 783 16.73 24.21 -28.48
C LEU A 783 16.46 25.37 -29.44
N GLY A 784 16.63 25.11 -30.75
CA GLY A 784 16.39 26.10 -31.81
C GLY A 784 15.48 25.58 -32.92
N LYS A 785 15.19 26.43 -33.91
CA LYS A 785 14.22 26.17 -35.01
C LYS A 785 14.40 24.92 -35.87
N ASN A 786 15.54 24.23 -35.73
CA ASN A 786 15.83 22.99 -36.44
C ASN A 786 15.23 21.76 -35.72
N VAL A 787 14.77 21.94 -34.48
CA VAL A 787 14.14 20.92 -33.65
C VAL A 787 12.69 21.27 -33.39
N ILE A 788 11.78 20.38 -33.77
CA ILE A 788 10.36 20.46 -33.46
C ILE A 788 10.12 19.76 -32.12
N ALA A 789 9.75 20.54 -31.11
CA ALA A 789 9.34 20.01 -29.81
C ALA A 789 7.92 19.44 -29.91
N GLY A 790 7.75 18.18 -29.53
CA GLY A 790 6.45 17.51 -29.47
C GLY A 790 5.70 17.76 -28.16
N ASP A 791 4.47 17.25 -28.06
CA ASP A 791 3.57 17.53 -26.93
C ASP A 791 3.93 16.84 -25.60
N LYS A 792 5.07 16.15 -25.51
CA LYS A 792 5.69 15.72 -24.23
C LYS A 792 6.81 16.64 -23.75
N LEU A 793 6.99 17.77 -24.43
CA LEU A 793 7.79 18.90 -23.98
C LEU A 793 6.88 20.12 -23.79
N PHE A 794 7.21 20.95 -22.81
CA PHE A 794 6.81 22.34 -22.77
C PHE A 794 7.92 23.20 -23.36
N ILE A 795 7.54 24.36 -23.92
CA ILE A 795 8.47 25.31 -24.50
C ILE A 795 8.27 26.71 -23.91
N ILE A 796 9.37 27.43 -23.71
CA ILE A 796 9.32 28.88 -23.44
C ILE A 796 10.10 29.59 -24.56
N PRO A 797 9.41 30.21 -25.53
CA PRO A 797 10.06 30.94 -26.62
C PRO A 797 10.88 32.12 -26.10
N ASN A 798 12.06 32.36 -26.70
CA ASN A 798 12.92 33.51 -26.43
C ASN A 798 13.28 33.71 -24.94
N ALA A 799 13.39 32.61 -24.19
CA ALA A 799 13.65 32.66 -22.75
C ALA A 799 15.08 33.10 -22.41
N SER A 800 15.20 33.98 -21.40
CA SER A 800 16.49 34.48 -20.91
C SER A 800 17.23 33.46 -20.04
N LEU A 801 18.55 33.64 -19.88
CA LEU A 801 19.37 32.83 -18.97
C LEU A 801 18.93 32.97 -17.51
N TYR A 802 18.41 34.14 -17.11
CA TYR A 802 17.80 34.34 -15.79
C TYR A 802 16.65 33.36 -15.56
N LEU A 803 15.73 33.24 -16.54
CA LEU A 803 14.60 32.32 -16.45
C LEU A 803 15.08 30.87 -16.33
N PHE A 804 16.06 30.48 -17.15
CA PHE A 804 16.67 29.17 -17.09
C PHE A 804 17.30 28.89 -15.72
N GLY A 805 18.06 29.84 -15.17
CA GLY A 805 18.71 29.73 -13.86
C GLY A 805 17.72 29.52 -12.73
N VAL A 806 16.64 30.31 -12.67
CA VAL A 806 15.61 30.13 -11.63
C VAL A 806 14.90 28.78 -11.79
N LEU A 807 14.47 28.41 -12.99
CA LEU A 807 13.75 27.14 -13.23
C LEU A 807 14.61 25.90 -13.00
N THR A 808 15.93 26.02 -13.01
CA THR A 808 16.87 24.92 -12.73
C THR A 808 17.48 25.00 -11.34
N SER A 809 16.94 25.84 -10.45
CA SER A 809 17.38 25.95 -9.05
C SER A 809 16.71 24.94 -8.13
N ASN A 810 17.35 24.63 -7.01
CA ASN A 810 16.78 23.83 -5.92
C ASN A 810 15.48 24.42 -5.36
N VAL A 811 15.35 25.76 -5.30
CA VAL A 811 14.14 26.45 -4.84
C VAL A 811 12.96 26.13 -5.75
N HIS A 812 13.16 26.20 -7.07
CA HIS A 812 12.11 25.82 -8.02
C HIS A 812 11.83 24.31 -7.99
N MET A 813 12.85 23.47 -7.83
CA MET A 813 12.67 22.02 -7.70
C MET A 813 11.90 21.64 -6.42
N ALA A 814 12.12 22.34 -5.31
CA ALA A 814 11.37 22.17 -4.06
C ALA A 814 9.88 22.50 -4.25
N TRP A 815 9.58 23.64 -4.90
CA TRP A 815 8.21 23.99 -5.29
C TRP A 815 7.58 22.92 -6.18
N MET A 816 8.27 22.56 -7.26
CA MET A 816 7.82 21.56 -8.21
C MET A 816 7.51 20.23 -7.50
N ARG A 817 8.43 19.72 -6.68
CA ARG A 817 8.24 18.46 -5.95
C ARG A 817 7.04 18.47 -5.02
N ALA A 818 6.77 19.61 -4.40
CA ALA A 818 5.66 19.80 -3.47
C ALA A 818 4.30 19.91 -4.18
N VAL A 819 4.22 20.60 -5.32
CA VAL A 819 2.92 20.94 -5.94
C VAL A 819 2.61 20.19 -7.23
N CYS A 820 3.60 19.63 -7.93
CA CYS A 820 3.36 18.97 -9.22
C CYS A 820 2.52 17.70 -9.05
N GLY A 821 1.86 17.29 -10.14
CA GLY A 821 1.32 15.93 -10.22
C GLY A 821 2.46 14.92 -10.37
N ARG A 822 2.18 13.64 -10.18
CA ARG A 822 3.12 12.56 -10.50
C ARG A 822 2.50 11.56 -11.46
N LEU A 823 3.34 10.83 -12.19
CA LEU A 823 2.94 9.59 -12.86
C LEU A 823 3.58 8.44 -12.07
N LYS A 824 2.79 7.72 -11.30
CA LYS A 824 3.29 6.90 -10.18
C LYS A 824 4.05 7.78 -9.18
N SER A 825 5.39 7.81 -9.25
CA SER A 825 6.23 8.77 -8.50
C SER A 825 7.01 9.74 -9.39
N ASP A 826 7.10 9.50 -10.70
CA ASP A 826 7.83 10.37 -11.62
C ASP A 826 7.23 11.78 -11.62
N TYR A 827 8.08 12.81 -11.68
CA TYR A 827 7.62 14.19 -11.77
C TYR A 827 6.77 14.36 -13.03
N SER A 828 5.55 14.89 -12.88
CA SER A 828 4.68 15.29 -13.97
C SER A 828 4.50 16.81 -13.91
N TYR A 829 5.37 17.52 -14.61
CA TYR A 829 5.41 18.97 -14.61
C TYR A 829 4.12 19.54 -15.23
N SER A 830 3.64 20.66 -14.70
CA SER A 830 2.43 21.33 -15.18
C SER A 830 2.65 22.83 -15.29
N ILE A 831 2.27 23.40 -16.43
CA ILE A 831 2.27 24.85 -16.62
C ILE A 831 1.35 25.50 -15.57
N ASN A 832 0.13 25.00 -15.46
CA ASN A 832 -0.94 25.68 -14.72
C ASN A 832 -0.86 25.48 -13.21
N ILE A 833 -0.15 24.44 -12.75
CA ILE A 833 0.03 24.16 -11.32
C ILE A 833 1.42 24.58 -10.85
N VAL A 834 2.48 24.27 -11.59
CA VAL A 834 3.85 24.55 -11.16
C VAL A 834 4.28 25.94 -11.60
N TYR A 835 4.44 26.15 -12.91
CA TYR A 835 5.08 27.36 -13.44
C TYR A 835 4.27 28.63 -13.18
N ASN A 836 2.96 28.60 -13.48
CA ASN A 836 2.13 29.78 -13.36
C ASN A 836 1.86 30.20 -11.91
N ASN A 837 1.87 29.25 -10.97
CA ASN A 837 1.71 29.56 -9.54
C ASN A 837 3.04 29.79 -8.81
N TYR A 838 4.19 29.57 -9.46
CA TYR A 838 5.47 29.68 -8.78
C TYR A 838 5.68 31.11 -8.24
N PRO A 839 5.95 31.29 -6.94
CA PRO A 839 6.26 32.59 -6.36
C PRO A 839 7.69 33.00 -6.76
N TRP A 840 7.84 33.88 -7.75
CA TRP A 840 9.14 34.33 -8.25
C TRP A 840 9.82 35.29 -7.26
N PRO A 841 11.17 35.31 -7.17
CA PRO A 841 11.85 36.25 -6.30
C PRO A 841 11.83 37.66 -6.91
N GLU A 842 11.72 38.67 -6.07
CA GLU A 842 12.02 40.04 -6.45
C GLU A 842 13.53 40.23 -6.49
N VAL A 843 14.06 40.60 -7.66
CA VAL A 843 15.52 40.66 -7.88
C VAL A 843 15.97 42.04 -8.35
N SER A 844 17.10 42.48 -7.81
CA SER A 844 17.88 43.58 -8.38
C SER A 844 18.54 43.17 -9.70
N GLU A 845 18.97 44.16 -10.49
CA GLU A 845 19.69 43.88 -11.75
C GLU A 845 21.02 43.14 -11.53
N GLU A 846 21.69 43.38 -10.40
CA GLU A 846 22.90 42.63 -10.03
C GLU A 846 22.60 41.16 -9.74
N GLN A 847 21.55 40.87 -8.96
CA GLN A 847 21.12 39.49 -8.70
C GLN A 847 20.65 38.79 -9.98
N ARG A 848 19.89 39.50 -10.85
CA ARG A 848 19.46 39.00 -12.15
C ARG A 848 20.67 38.60 -13.02
N ALA A 849 21.67 39.47 -13.11
CA ALA A 849 22.89 39.20 -13.86
C ALA A 849 23.68 38.04 -13.24
N LYS A 850 23.73 37.95 -11.90
CA LYS A 850 24.43 36.87 -11.20
C LYS A 850 23.80 35.50 -11.47
N ILE A 851 22.47 35.41 -11.40
CA ILE A 851 21.74 34.18 -11.70
C ILE A 851 21.95 33.79 -13.18
N ALA A 852 21.89 34.74 -14.10
CA ALA A 852 22.16 34.47 -15.51
C ALA A 852 23.60 33.95 -15.74
N GLN A 853 24.59 34.50 -15.03
CA GLN A 853 25.97 34.03 -15.08
C GLN A 853 26.12 32.60 -14.55
N THR A 854 25.53 32.28 -13.39
CA THR A 854 25.62 30.92 -12.83
C THR A 854 24.85 29.90 -13.68
N ALA A 855 23.75 30.33 -14.30
CA ALA A 855 22.98 29.51 -15.23
C ALA A 855 23.77 29.19 -16.51
N GLN A 856 24.56 30.13 -17.02
CA GLN A 856 25.50 29.86 -18.11
C GLN A 856 26.54 28.81 -17.70
N GLY A 857 27.06 28.87 -16.47
CA GLY A 857 27.98 27.87 -15.93
C GLY A 857 27.41 26.45 -15.93
N ILE A 858 26.09 26.27 -15.77
CA ILE A 858 25.43 24.95 -15.92
C ILE A 858 25.51 24.47 -17.37
N LEU A 859 25.27 25.35 -18.34
CA LEU A 859 25.36 25.00 -19.77
C LEU A 859 26.81 24.69 -20.17
N ASP A 860 27.77 25.47 -19.68
CA ASP A 860 29.19 25.28 -19.95
C ASP A 860 29.68 23.94 -19.37
N ALA A 861 29.25 23.59 -18.15
CA ALA A 861 29.59 22.32 -17.52
C ALA A 861 29.02 21.12 -18.30
N ARG A 862 27.80 21.23 -18.85
CA ARG A 862 27.23 20.19 -19.71
C ARG A 862 28.01 20.04 -21.02
N ALA A 863 28.48 21.15 -21.60
CA ALA A 863 29.20 21.16 -22.87
C ALA A 863 30.56 20.44 -22.82
N LEU A 864 31.10 20.17 -21.62
CA LEU A 864 32.30 19.36 -21.42
C LEU A 864 32.09 17.87 -21.76
N TYR A 865 30.83 17.41 -21.87
CA TYR A 865 30.46 16.01 -22.06
C TYR A 865 29.55 15.83 -23.29
N PRO A 866 30.07 16.05 -24.52
CA PRO A 866 29.25 16.07 -25.73
C PRO A 866 28.60 14.71 -26.08
N ASP A 867 29.20 13.60 -25.64
CA ASP A 867 28.72 12.24 -25.91
C ASP A 867 27.71 11.74 -24.86
N SER A 868 27.48 12.50 -23.79
CA SER A 868 26.56 12.13 -22.71
C SER A 868 25.17 12.71 -22.91
N SER A 869 24.14 11.91 -22.60
CA SER A 869 22.76 12.39 -22.60
C SER A 869 22.45 13.22 -21.35
N LEU A 870 21.34 13.95 -21.35
CA LEU A 870 20.85 14.60 -20.12
C LEU A 870 20.45 13.56 -19.06
N ALA A 871 20.11 12.33 -19.45
CA ALA A 871 19.88 11.25 -18.51
C ALA A 871 21.15 10.93 -17.72
N ASP A 872 22.28 10.75 -18.42
CA ASP A 872 23.58 10.42 -17.82
C ASP A 872 24.11 11.56 -16.94
N LEU A 873 23.96 12.81 -17.39
CA LEU A 873 24.46 13.98 -16.68
C LEU A 873 23.66 14.32 -15.42
N TYR A 874 22.41 13.87 -15.33
CA TYR A 874 21.49 14.20 -14.21
C TYR A 874 21.09 12.99 -13.37
N ASP A 875 21.65 11.82 -13.61
CA ASP A 875 21.61 10.73 -12.65
C ASP A 875 22.53 11.06 -11.46
N GLU A 876 22.07 10.78 -10.24
CA GLU A 876 22.74 11.21 -9.01
C GLU A 876 24.14 10.60 -8.87
N LEU A 877 24.32 9.35 -9.33
CA LEU A 877 25.57 8.61 -9.21
C LEU A 877 26.58 9.04 -10.28
N THR A 878 26.12 9.37 -11.49
CA THR A 878 26.99 9.72 -12.62
C THR A 878 27.14 11.23 -12.85
N MET A 879 26.37 12.09 -12.16
CA MET A 879 26.45 13.55 -12.34
C MET A 879 27.89 14.04 -12.09
N PRO A 880 28.53 14.69 -13.09
CA PRO A 880 29.90 15.19 -12.96
C PRO A 880 30.05 16.27 -11.89
N ALA A 881 31.25 16.36 -11.30
CA ALA A 881 31.53 17.28 -10.20
C ALA A 881 31.38 18.75 -10.62
N GLU A 882 31.76 19.08 -11.85
CA GLU A 882 31.67 20.38 -12.50
C GLU A 882 30.21 20.83 -12.62
N LEU A 883 29.34 19.93 -13.09
CA LEU A 883 27.91 20.19 -13.22
C LEU A 883 27.25 20.34 -11.84
N ARG A 884 27.61 19.49 -10.87
CA ARG A 884 27.14 19.60 -9.49
C ARG A 884 27.54 20.93 -8.86
N LYS A 885 28.79 21.37 -9.04
CA LYS A 885 29.29 22.69 -8.57
C LYS A 885 28.55 23.85 -9.26
N ALA A 886 28.27 23.73 -10.56
CA ALA A 886 27.52 24.75 -11.30
C ALA A 886 26.08 24.90 -10.76
N HIS A 887 25.38 23.80 -10.51
CA HIS A 887 24.06 23.84 -9.84
C HIS A 887 24.14 24.42 -8.45
N GLN A 888 25.11 24.01 -7.63
CA GLN A 888 25.27 24.57 -6.29
C GLN A 888 25.52 26.09 -6.34
N ALA A 889 26.29 26.59 -7.30
CA ALA A 889 26.50 28.04 -7.46
C ALA A 889 25.20 28.77 -7.84
N ASN A 890 24.41 28.17 -8.74
CA ASN A 890 23.12 28.70 -9.16
C ASN A 890 22.09 28.68 -8.02
N ASP A 891 22.01 27.58 -7.28
CA ASP A 891 21.16 27.43 -6.09
C ASP A 891 21.46 28.50 -5.06
N ARG A 892 22.74 28.76 -4.76
CA ARG A 892 23.13 29.83 -3.84
C ARG A 892 22.66 31.21 -4.33
N ALA A 893 22.85 31.52 -5.60
CA ALA A 893 22.44 32.80 -6.17
C ALA A 893 20.92 32.98 -6.10
N VAL A 894 20.15 31.92 -6.38
CA VAL A 894 18.68 31.96 -6.30
C VAL A 894 18.20 32.02 -4.84
N MET A 895 18.74 31.21 -3.93
CA MET A 895 18.39 31.27 -2.51
C MET A 895 18.66 32.67 -1.92
N GLN A 896 19.79 33.29 -2.27
CA GLN A 896 20.10 34.66 -1.86
C GLN A 896 19.12 35.69 -2.43
N ALA A 897 18.61 35.49 -3.65
CA ALA A 897 17.56 36.33 -4.22
C ALA A 897 16.23 36.23 -3.45
N TYR A 898 15.94 35.09 -2.82
CA TYR A 898 14.81 34.93 -1.90
C TYR A 898 15.10 35.41 -0.46
N GLY A 899 16.35 35.77 -0.16
CA GLY A 899 16.79 36.07 1.22
C GLY A 899 16.88 34.82 2.11
N PHE A 900 16.95 33.62 1.53
CA PHE A 900 17.06 32.37 2.28
C PHE A 900 18.50 32.12 2.73
N ASP A 901 18.65 31.57 3.94
CA ASP A 901 19.96 31.13 4.43
C ASP A 901 20.41 29.87 3.67
N VAL A 902 21.48 30.01 2.91
CA VAL A 902 22.10 28.95 2.10
C VAL A 902 22.56 27.75 2.92
N LYS A 903 22.91 27.92 4.21
CA LYS A 903 23.49 26.87 5.04
C LYS A 903 22.45 26.06 5.82
N THR A 904 21.41 26.73 6.29
CA THR A 904 20.48 26.16 7.29
C THR A 904 19.11 25.84 6.72
N MET A 905 18.72 26.47 5.61
CA MET A 905 17.40 26.27 5.01
C MET A 905 17.24 24.84 4.47
N THR A 906 16.30 24.10 5.05
CA THR A 906 15.89 22.78 4.53
C THR A 906 14.89 22.93 3.40
N GLU A 907 14.69 21.86 2.62
CA GLU A 907 13.69 21.85 1.55
C GLU A 907 12.27 22.10 2.08
N SER A 908 11.89 21.49 3.21
CA SER A 908 10.58 21.69 3.83
C SER A 908 10.36 23.14 4.27
N GLN A 909 11.38 23.77 4.86
CA GLN A 909 11.32 25.19 5.22
C GLN A 909 11.21 26.09 3.98
N CYS A 910 11.95 25.77 2.91
CA CYS A 910 11.85 26.47 1.63
C CYS A 910 10.42 26.39 1.06
N VAL A 911 9.79 25.20 1.06
CA VAL A 911 8.40 25.02 0.60
C VAL A 911 7.44 25.83 1.46
N ALA A 912 7.59 25.80 2.78
CA ALA A 912 6.74 26.56 3.70
C ALA A 912 6.82 28.07 3.45
N GLU A 913 8.00 28.63 3.20
CA GLU A 913 8.16 30.06 2.85
C GLU A 913 7.56 30.39 1.48
N LEU A 914 7.78 29.55 0.46
CA LEU A 914 7.14 29.72 -0.85
C LEU A 914 5.61 29.67 -0.76
N PHE A 915 5.08 28.80 0.10
CA PHE A 915 3.65 28.70 0.39
C PHE A 915 3.10 30.00 1.00
N LYS A 916 3.83 30.60 1.97
CA LYS A 916 3.48 31.93 2.50
C LYS A 916 3.54 33.02 1.44
N MET A 917 4.54 33.00 0.56
CA MET A 917 4.65 33.96 -0.55
C MET A 917 3.48 33.81 -1.54
N TYR A 918 3.16 32.58 -1.92
CA TYR A 918 1.99 32.28 -2.76
C TYR A 918 0.71 32.85 -2.15
N GLN A 919 0.50 32.62 -0.84
CA GLN A 919 -0.68 33.12 -0.15
C GLN A 919 -0.80 34.64 -0.25
N ARG A 920 0.29 35.39 -0.01
CA ARG A 920 0.31 36.86 -0.19
C ARG A 920 -0.06 37.27 -1.61
N LEU A 921 0.56 36.64 -2.61
CA LEU A 921 0.30 36.93 -4.03
C LEU A 921 -1.15 36.66 -4.46
N THR A 922 -1.85 35.76 -3.78
CA THR A 922 -3.23 35.37 -4.11
C THR A 922 -4.32 36.07 -3.29
N VAL A 923 -3.96 36.69 -2.17
CA VAL A 923 -4.89 37.52 -1.37
C VAL A 923 -4.99 38.93 -1.96
N ASP A 924 -3.90 39.43 -2.53
CA ASP A 924 -3.84 40.75 -3.20
C ASP A 924 -4.33 40.73 -4.67
N SER A 925 -4.82 39.57 -5.16
CA SER A 925 -5.28 39.34 -6.54
C SER A 925 -6.75 38.95 -6.60
#